data_AF-A0A817H3H5-F1
#
_entry.id   AF-A0A817H3H5-F1
#
_cell.length_a   1.000
_cell.length_b   1.000
_cell.length_c   1.000
_cell.angle_alpha   90.00
_cell.angle_beta   90.00
_cell.angle_gamma   90.00
#
_symmetry.space_group_name_H-M   'P 1'
#
loop_
_entity.id
_entity.type
_entity.pdbx_description
1 polymer ?
#
loop_
_entity_poly.entity_id
_entity_poly.type
_entity_poly.pdbx_seq_one_letter_code
_entity_poly.pdbx_strand_id
1 'polypeptide(L)'
;MIVPTVDTIRYEYLIHNLLLNKHQVLLVGAIGTGKTTIAENVLKKLDSSLFNILIVHMSAQTTSKMLQDIFEINLEKRTKTIYVPMNGRKMITLIDDMNMPNKDTYGSQPSLELIRMWIDYEFWYDRKTKGTRFVKDMCLLTAMGSPGGGRHQISQRLQSRFNLINMTFPFEHEICRIFSTMLSQKLQSFDDDIKYLDQTITKATIDLYQTIEKKYLPTPTKIHYTFNMRDISRMFEGLLLCHKIIITNKVEFLRLWIHEAHRVYSDRFMTTNDHELFIKILSEKLAFYFDQVYHNVCYNREAPIYSDIMRKDGVYEEIRDYDKLKLFLEQNLQQYNETPLMLSMDLVMFRDAVLNICRIIRVLRRPRGNLLLLGIGGSGRQSLVRLAAFICDIVMFQIEIGRRYGYGEFKEGERINGCRITKEEITYIDFPGQIFINILKMLILPLIVSSIITSLAQLDAQAAGKMGVRALVYYLATTLIAAIIGIILVLSIRPGLRGGTVQIKPDSKTAEGRTVDTVLDLFRNLFPDNIMEATFRSFATDLKVNRTLISGPNATNEYKTIYKATVVKRDGINVLGLLLFCIVFGILISRLKEKAKILRDFFEAMLAVVMLLVRIAMLYSPIGIFFLITAKILDMDDLRDFLGSLGLYMATVLVGLFIHGFIILPLILYVITRMNSFKYIRGMSQALVTAFGTASSSATLPVTFRCVEEKNHIDPRVSRFVLPVGATVNMDGTALYEAVAAIYIAQLNGIPLDAVKIIVTSFTATLASIGAASIPQAGLVTMVIVLNALGLPAEEVKTIYAVDWLLDRFRTAINVFGDSIGCAIVEHLSRKELDADANINGTDTAMQTLVSTDTECGTGTPNGIVIRPPNHIPPTTYNNPTFANSSEANNNDKDNNMDKTNF
;
A
#
# COMPACT_ATOMS: atom_id res chain seq x y z
N MET A 1 31.97 15.92 -17.33
CA MET A 1 32.72 17.07 -17.91
C MET A 1 33.45 16.56 -19.15
N ILE A 2 33.40 17.28 -20.26
CA ILE A 2 34.10 16.91 -21.52
C ILE A 2 35.12 18.01 -21.81
N VAL A 3 36.37 17.64 -22.11
CA VAL A 3 37.37 18.59 -22.57
C VAL A 3 37.14 18.82 -24.06
N PRO A 4 36.88 20.07 -24.51
CA PRO A 4 36.61 20.34 -25.91
C PRO A 4 37.88 20.14 -26.76
N THR A 5 37.76 19.29 -27.76
CA THR A 5 38.73 19.06 -28.84
C THR A 5 38.14 19.50 -30.19
N VAL A 6 38.98 19.63 -31.20
CA VAL A 6 38.55 20.00 -32.56
C VAL A 6 37.50 19.00 -33.08
N ASP A 7 37.73 17.71 -32.87
CA ASP A 7 36.82 16.66 -33.32
C ASP A 7 35.50 16.67 -32.54
N THR A 8 35.52 16.86 -31.21
CA THR A 8 34.28 16.98 -30.43
C THR A 8 33.40 18.14 -30.91
N ILE A 9 33.99 19.31 -31.20
CA ILE A 9 33.24 20.47 -31.69
C ILE A 9 32.69 20.20 -33.10
N ARG A 10 33.48 19.56 -33.97
CA ARG A 10 33.07 19.21 -35.34
C ARG A 10 31.87 18.26 -35.32
N TYR A 11 31.94 17.18 -34.53
CA TYR A 11 30.84 16.22 -34.42
C TYR A 11 29.60 16.85 -33.80
N GLU A 12 29.75 17.63 -32.72
CA GLU A 12 28.63 18.33 -32.08
C GLU A 12 27.92 19.28 -33.04
N TYR A 13 28.67 20.10 -33.79
CA TYR A 13 28.12 21.02 -34.76
C TYR A 13 27.30 20.30 -35.85
N LEU A 14 27.83 19.21 -36.39
CA LEU A 14 27.17 18.48 -37.47
C LEU A 14 25.91 17.75 -36.99
N ILE A 15 25.98 17.08 -35.82
CA ILE A 15 24.82 16.41 -35.23
C ILE A 15 23.72 17.42 -34.88
N HIS A 16 24.09 18.55 -34.25
CA HIS A 16 23.14 19.58 -33.85
C HIS A 16 22.34 20.13 -35.04
N ASN A 17 23.02 20.48 -36.13
CA ASN A 17 22.36 21.00 -37.33
C ASN A 17 21.44 19.96 -38.01
N LEU A 18 21.85 18.70 -38.06
CA LEU A 18 21.02 17.62 -38.62
C LEU A 18 19.75 17.40 -37.79
N LEU A 19 19.86 17.42 -36.46
CA LEU A 19 18.71 17.22 -35.56
C LEU A 19 17.70 18.37 -35.63
N LEU A 20 18.16 19.62 -35.71
CA LEU A 20 17.27 20.78 -35.89
C LEU A 20 16.44 20.69 -37.18
N ASN A 21 17.04 20.15 -38.24
CA ASN A 21 16.38 19.93 -39.53
C ASN A 21 15.59 18.61 -39.61
N LYS A 22 15.38 17.91 -38.48
CA LYS A 22 14.65 16.62 -38.40
C LYS A 22 15.27 15.50 -39.24
N HIS A 23 16.59 15.50 -39.45
CA HIS A 23 17.28 14.42 -40.14
C HIS A 23 17.77 13.35 -39.17
N GLN A 24 17.57 12.08 -39.53
CA GLN A 24 18.02 10.93 -38.74
C GLN A 24 19.54 10.79 -38.81
N VAL A 25 20.19 10.54 -37.67
CA VAL A 25 21.66 10.46 -37.56
C VAL A 25 22.09 9.12 -36.98
N LEU A 26 23.13 8.52 -37.56
CA LEU A 26 23.76 7.28 -37.10
C LEU A 26 25.26 7.50 -36.88
N LEU A 27 25.67 7.45 -35.61
CA LEU A 27 27.06 7.53 -35.17
C LEU A 27 27.68 6.14 -35.18
N VAL A 28 28.75 5.96 -35.95
CA VAL A 28 29.47 4.69 -36.05
C VAL A 28 30.90 4.88 -35.57
N GLY A 29 31.43 3.97 -34.76
CA GLY A 29 32.84 4.03 -34.35
C GLY A 29 33.21 2.98 -33.31
N ALA A 30 34.52 2.77 -33.10
CA ALA A 30 35.04 1.78 -32.15
C ALA A 30 34.60 2.06 -30.70
N ILE A 31 34.72 1.07 -29.80
CA ILE A 31 34.40 1.27 -28.38
C ILE A 31 35.33 2.33 -27.80
N GLY A 32 34.79 3.28 -27.03
CA GLY A 32 35.59 4.31 -26.38
C GLY A 32 35.87 5.57 -27.21
N THR A 33 35.32 5.70 -28.42
CA THR A 33 35.45 6.92 -29.25
C THR A 33 34.58 8.11 -28.80
N GLY A 34 33.87 8.01 -27.67
CA GLY A 34 33.06 9.12 -27.15
C GLY A 34 31.67 9.32 -27.79
N LYS A 35 31.17 8.35 -28.57
CA LYS A 35 29.84 8.41 -29.24
C LYS A 35 28.70 8.86 -28.32
N THR A 36 28.43 8.09 -27.27
CA THR A 36 27.34 8.35 -26.31
C THR A 36 27.53 9.69 -25.62
N THR A 37 28.77 10.00 -25.23
CA THR A 37 29.11 11.25 -24.55
C THR A 37 28.83 12.48 -25.42
N ILE A 38 29.21 12.45 -26.69
CA ILE A 38 28.93 13.53 -27.64
C ILE A 38 27.43 13.64 -27.92
N ALA A 39 26.75 12.51 -28.15
CA ALA A 39 25.31 12.47 -28.38
C ALA A 39 24.54 13.11 -27.21
N GLU A 40 24.82 12.69 -25.97
CA GLU A 40 24.21 13.26 -24.77
C GLU A 40 24.52 14.75 -24.61
N ASN A 41 25.74 15.19 -24.93
CA ASN A 41 26.11 16.60 -24.81
C ASN A 41 25.36 17.48 -25.82
N VAL A 42 25.18 17.01 -27.06
CA VAL A 42 24.36 17.71 -28.05
C VAL A 42 22.92 17.80 -27.58
N LEU A 43 22.35 16.71 -27.07
CA LEU A 43 20.97 16.68 -26.58
C LEU A 43 20.76 17.65 -25.40
N LYS A 44 21.73 17.75 -24.48
CA LYS A 44 21.69 18.72 -23.36
C LYS A 44 21.72 20.18 -23.81
N LYS A 45 22.26 20.48 -24.99
CA LYS A 45 22.31 21.84 -25.55
C LYS A 45 21.02 22.24 -26.26
N LEU A 46 20.13 21.30 -26.54
CA LEU A 46 18.85 21.59 -27.19
C LEU A 46 17.87 22.25 -26.22
N ASP A 47 16.99 23.10 -26.76
CA ASP A 47 16.00 23.79 -25.95
C ASP A 47 14.96 22.81 -25.40
N SER A 48 14.97 22.65 -24.07
CA SER A 48 14.02 21.82 -23.32
C SER A 48 12.56 22.24 -23.48
N SER A 49 12.29 23.50 -23.89
CA SER A 49 10.93 23.99 -24.13
C SER A 49 10.31 23.40 -25.41
N LEU A 50 11.15 23.13 -26.42
CA LEU A 50 10.74 22.64 -27.74
C LEU A 50 10.93 21.13 -27.89
N PHE A 51 11.95 20.57 -27.23
CA PHE A 51 12.35 19.18 -27.38
C PHE A 51 12.20 18.38 -26.09
N ASN A 52 11.66 17.17 -26.21
CA ASN A 52 11.72 16.11 -25.21
C ASN A 52 12.79 15.09 -25.63
N ILE A 53 13.53 14.53 -24.67
CA ILE A 53 14.64 13.60 -24.96
C ILE A 53 14.30 12.24 -24.37
N LEU A 54 14.34 11.21 -25.22
CA LEU A 54 14.18 9.81 -24.82
C LEU A 54 15.51 9.07 -25.06
N ILE A 55 16.04 8.39 -24.05
CA ILE A 55 17.27 7.59 -24.18
C ILE A 55 16.90 6.11 -24.09
N VAL A 56 17.34 5.33 -25.07
CA VAL A 56 17.10 3.89 -25.20
C VAL A 56 18.42 3.17 -25.38
N HIS A 57 18.69 2.19 -24.52
CA HIS A 57 19.85 1.30 -24.66
C HIS A 57 19.37 -0.05 -25.19
N MET A 58 19.95 -0.50 -26.31
CA MET A 58 19.63 -1.81 -26.86
C MET A 58 20.55 -2.90 -26.30
N SER A 59 19.99 -4.09 -26.17
CA SER A 59 20.66 -5.31 -25.74
C SER A 59 20.43 -6.43 -26.76
N ALA A 60 21.17 -7.53 -26.64
CA ALA A 60 20.97 -8.72 -27.44
C ALA A 60 19.53 -9.29 -27.38
N GLN A 61 18.84 -9.07 -26.26
CA GLN A 61 17.46 -9.55 -26.02
C GLN A 61 16.38 -8.50 -26.30
N THR A 62 16.74 -7.31 -26.81
CA THR A 62 15.75 -6.25 -27.07
C THR A 62 14.81 -6.65 -28.21
N THR A 63 13.57 -6.96 -27.84
CA THR A 63 12.52 -7.35 -28.80
C THR A 63 11.81 -6.15 -29.41
N SER A 64 11.14 -6.34 -30.55
CA SER A 64 10.31 -5.30 -31.18
C SER A 64 9.14 -4.86 -30.30
N LYS A 65 8.60 -5.76 -29.46
CA LYS A 65 7.53 -5.42 -28.51
C LYS A 65 8.04 -4.48 -27.42
N MET A 66 9.17 -4.81 -26.78
CA MET A 66 9.78 -3.96 -25.74
C MET A 66 10.07 -2.56 -26.27
N LEU A 67 10.64 -2.47 -27.48
CA LEU A 67 10.96 -1.18 -28.09
C LEU A 67 9.72 -0.35 -28.39
N GLN A 68 8.66 -0.98 -28.90
CA GLN A 68 7.37 -0.32 -29.12
C GLN A 68 6.77 0.19 -27.80
N ASP A 69 6.77 -0.64 -26.74
CA ASP A 69 6.25 -0.26 -25.43
C ASP A 69 7.03 0.96 -24.86
N ILE A 70 8.36 1.00 -25.02
CA ILE A 70 9.20 2.13 -24.59
C ILE A 70 8.83 3.43 -25.31
N PHE A 71 8.61 3.38 -26.63
CA PHE A 71 8.20 4.56 -27.38
C PHE A 71 6.79 5.00 -26.97
N GLU A 72 5.83 4.08 -26.89
CA GLU A 72 4.43 4.39 -26.60
C GLU A 72 4.21 4.97 -25.20
N ILE A 73 5.03 4.59 -24.20
CA ILE A 73 4.96 5.18 -22.85
C ILE A 73 5.18 6.70 -22.87
N ASN A 74 5.95 7.21 -23.83
CA ASN A 74 6.31 8.64 -23.93
C ASN A 74 5.39 9.42 -24.90
N LEU A 75 4.35 8.79 -25.42
CA LEU A 75 3.42 9.37 -26.37
C LEU A 75 2.04 9.57 -25.74
N GLU A 76 1.38 10.65 -26.10
CA GLU A 76 -0.02 10.93 -25.80
C GLU A 76 -0.89 10.82 -27.05
N LYS A 77 -2.12 10.38 -26.83
CA LYS A 77 -3.09 10.23 -27.91
C LYS A 77 -3.78 11.58 -28.17
N ARG A 78 -3.53 12.18 -29.33
CA ARG A 78 -4.17 13.45 -29.75
C ARG A 78 -5.47 13.23 -30.52
N THR A 79 -5.55 12.15 -31.31
CA THR A 79 -6.74 11.79 -32.10
C THR A 79 -6.90 10.26 -32.10
N LYS A 80 -7.99 9.70 -32.67
CA LYS A 80 -8.28 8.25 -32.65
C LYS A 80 -7.07 7.37 -33.05
N THR A 81 -6.25 7.82 -34.01
CA THR A 81 -5.10 7.08 -34.55
C THR A 81 -3.75 7.83 -34.45
N ILE A 82 -3.75 9.11 -34.07
CA ILE A 82 -2.54 9.96 -34.05
C ILE A 82 -2.00 10.09 -32.63
N TYR A 83 -0.72 9.79 -32.49
CA TYR A 83 0.08 9.87 -31.28
C TYR A 83 1.20 10.88 -31.48
N VAL A 84 1.39 11.72 -30.47
CA VAL A 84 2.43 12.75 -30.43
C VAL A 84 3.15 12.68 -29.09
N PRO A 85 4.36 13.19 -28.94
CA PRO A 85 5.02 13.24 -27.65
C PRO A 85 4.23 14.07 -26.64
N MET A 86 4.34 13.71 -25.37
CA MET A 86 3.67 14.42 -24.27
C MET A 86 3.90 15.93 -24.34
N ASN A 87 2.85 16.71 -24.05
CA ASN A 87 2.87 18.18 -24.06
C ASN A 87 3.07 18.81 -25.45
N GLY A 88 2.86 18.05 -26.53
CA GLY A 88 2.97 18.54 -27.92
C GLY A 88 4.37 19.00 -28.34
N ARG A 89 5.42 18.67 -27.58
CA ARG A 89 6.83 18.94 -27.93
C ARG A 89 7.33 17.95 -28.99
N LYS A 90 8.42 18.29 -29.68
CA LYS A 90 9.11 17.32 -30.56
C LYS A 90 9.94 16.38 -29.69
N MET A 91 10.02 15.10 -30.02
CA MET A 91 10.85 14.15 -29.26
C MET A 91 12.08 13.71 -30.05
N ILE A 92 13.25 13.78 -29.43
CA ILE A 92 14.48 13.21 -29.97
C ILE A 92 14.82 11.97 -29.17
N THR A 93 14.92 10.85 -29.85
CA THR A 93 15.22 9.54 -29.28
C THR A 93 16.67 9.19 -29.56
N LEU A 94 17.48 9.10 -28.50
CA LEU A 94 18.82 8.53 -28.55
C LEU A 94 18.75 7.01 -28.41
N ILE A 95 19.18 6.27 -29.42
CA ILE A 95 19.31 4.81 -29.36
C ILE A 95 20.80 4.44 -29.34
N ASP A 96 21.28 3.88 -28.23
CA ASP A 96 22.64 3.37 -28.12
C ASP A 96 22.71 1.85 -28.39
N ASP A 97 23.86 1.40 -28.89
CA ASP A 97 24.14 0.02 -29.28
C ASP A 97 23.09 -0.59 -30.25
N MET A 98 22.68 0.18 -31.27
CA MET A 98 21.64 -0.20 -32.23
C MET A 98 21.86 -1.57 -32.91
N ASN A 99 23.11 -2.01 -33.05
CA ASN A 99 23.46 -3.28 -33.70
C ASN A 99 23.67 -4.45 -32.73
N MET A 100 23.28 -4.31 -31.48
CA MET A 100 23.33 -5.39 -30.49
C MET A 100 22.19 -6.42 -30.57
N PRO A 101 20.92 -6.08 -30.90
CA PRO A 101 19.83 -7.05 -30.91
C PRO A 101 20.14 -8.30 -31.75
N ASN A 102 19.81 -9.48 -31.21
CA ASN A 102 20.05 -10.74 -31.90
C ASN A 102 19.26 -10.84 -33.19
N LYS A 103 19.84 -11.56 -34.15
CA LYS A 103 19.13 -11.98 -35.36
C LYS A 103 18.22 -13.17 -35.04
N ASP A 104 17.05 -13.19 -35.65
CA ASP A 104 16.19 -14.38 -35.64
C ASP A 104 16.84 -15.51 -36.44
N THR A 105 16.22 -16.69 -36.45
CA THR A 105 16.67 -17.88 -37.19
C THR A 105 16.96 -17.61 -38.67
N TYR A 106 16.26 -16.66 -39.28
CA TYR A 106 16.41 -16.28 -40.69
C TYR A 106 17.32 -15.07 -40.92
N GLY A 107 17.99 -14.55 -39.88
CA GLY A 107 18.93 -13.44 -40.01
C GLY A 107 18.33 -12.03 -39.93
N SER A 108 17.00 -11.90 -39.76
CA SER A 108 16.31 -10.62 -39.57
C SER A 108 16.44 -10.09 -38.14
N GLN A 109 16.30 -8.77 -37.96
CA GLN A 109 16.30 -8.12 -36.64
C GLN A 109 14.96 -7.37 -36.45
N PRO A 110 13.92 -7.98 -35.83
CA PRO A 110 12.59 -7.39 -35.77
C PRO A 110 12.51 -6.03 -35.09
N SER A 111 13.36 -5.78 -34.08
CA SER A 111 13.45 -4.48 -33.39
C SER A 111 13.90 -3.37 -34.34
N LEU A 112 14.83 -3.68 -35.25
CA LEU A 112 15.31 -2.74 -36.27
C LEU A 112 14.32 -2.55 -37.41
N GLU A 113 13.60 -3.60 -37.81
CA GLU A 113 12.54 -3.48 -38.81
C GLU A 113 11.35 -2.65 -38.30
N LEU A 114 11.08 -2.63 -36.99
CA LEU A 114 10.10 -1.70 -36.41
C LEU A 114 10.55 -0.23 -36.56
N ILE A 115 11.82 0.08 -36.27
CA ILE A 115 12.38 1.43 -36.48
C ILE A 115 12.29 1.80 -37.95
N ARG A 116 12.64 0.87 -38.82
CA ARG A 116 12.55 1.05 -40.28
C ARG A 116 11.13 1.36 -40.72
N MET A 117 10.15 0.58 -40.24
CA MET A 117 8.73 0.80 -40.51
C MET A 117 8.29 2.20 -40.06
N TRP A 118 8.72 2.63 -38.88
CA TRP A 118 8.41 3.96 -38.38
C TRP A 118 9.01 5.07 -39.26
N ILE A 119 10.29 4.96 -39.66
CA ILE A 119 10.93 5.97 -40.52
C ILE A 119 10.27 6.01 -41.91
N ASP A 120 9.92 4.87 -42.48
CA ASP A 120 9.35 4.77 -43.83
C ASP A 120 7.88 5.23 -43.90
N TYR A 121 7.09 4.92 -42.87
CA TYR A 121 5.63 5.06 -42.92
C TYR A 121 5.03 6.01 -41.87
N GLU A 122 5.82 6.50 -40.91
CA GLU A 122 5.35 7.32 -39.77
C GLU A 122 4.25 6.64 -38.91
N PHE A 123 4.12 5.32 -38.99
CA PHE A 123 3.20 4.56 -38.16
C PHE A 123 3.76 3.18 -37.82
N TRP A 124 3.18 2.57 -36.80
CA TRP A 124 3.30 1.13 -36.54
C TRP A 124 1.95 0.54 -36.17
N TYR A 125 1.85 -0.79 -36.22
CA TYR A 125 0.61 -1.50 -35.88
C TYR A 125 0.45 -1.67 -34.37
N ASP A 126 -0.76 -1.45 -33.88
CA ASP A 126 -1.17 -1.84 -32.54
C ASP A 126 -1.27 -3.36 -32.45
N ARG A 127 -0.49 -3.97 -31.58
CA ARG A 127 -0.45 -5.43 -31.41
C ARG A 127 -1.75 -6.00 -30.81
N LYS A 128 -2.57 -5.19 -30.12
CA LYS A 128 -3.83 -5.63 -29.52
C LYS A 128 -5.00 -5.43 -30.47
N THR A 129 -5.18 -4.21 -30.95
CA THR A 129 -6.34 -3.84 -31.79
C THR A 129 -6.12 -4.12 -33.27
N LYS A 130 -4.87 -4.42 -33.68
CA LYS A 130 -4.43 -4.60 -35.07
C LYS A 130 -4.64 -3.36 -35.96
N GLY A 131 -4.97 -2.20 -35.35
CA GLY A 131 -5.10 -0.92 -36.05
C GLY A 131 -3.76 -0.21 -36.24
N THR A 132 -3.74 0.82 -37.08
CA THR A 132 -2.57 1.67 -37.30
C THR A 132 -2.48 2.77 -36.24
N ARG A 133 -1.25 3.05 -35.78
CA ARG A 133 -0.94 4.17 -34.87
C ARG A 133 0.09 5.06 -35.53
N PHE A 134 -0.33 6.26 -35.93
CA PHE A 134 0.53 7.25 -36.55
C PHE A 134 1.31 8.00 -35.47
N VAL A 135 2.62 8.03 -35.58
CA VAL A 135 3.53 8.59 -34.58
C VAL A 135 4.33 9.73 -35.21
N LYS A 136 3.98 10.95 -34.83
CA LYS A 136 4.51 12.18 -35.43
C LYS A 136 5.45 12.93 -34.48
N ASP A 137 6.24 13.85 -35.05
CA ASP A 137 7.14 14.75 -34.33
C ASP A 137 8.21 14.06 -33.48
N MET A 138 8.72 12.94 -33.99
CA MET A 138 9.85 12.22 -33.41
C MET A 138 11.06 12.18 -34.36
N CYS A 139 12.27 12.25 -33.81
CA CYS A 139 13.55 12.16 -34.51
C CYS A 139 14.49 11.19 -33.79
N LEU A 140 15.40 10.56 -34.50
CA LEU A 140 16.34 9.52 -34.05
C LEU A 140 17.78 10.00 -34.17
N LEU A 141 18.46 9.96 -33.03
CA LEU A 141 19.92 9.96 -32.95
C LEU A 141 20.34 8.55 -32.54
N THR A 142 21.16 7.88 -33.32
CA THR A 142 21.52 6.49 -33.07
C THR A 142 23.03 6.32 -32.99
N ALA A 143 23.50 5.39 -32.19
CA ALA A 143 24.91 5.05 -32.07
C ALA A 143 25.11 3.54 -32.16
N MET A 144 26.18 3.11 -32.85
CA MET A 144 26.57 1.71 -32.92
C MET A 144 28.09 1.52 -32.98
N GLY A 145 28.55 0.37 -32.51
CA GLY A 145 29.94 -0.06 -32.69
C GLY A 145 30.18 -0.70 -34.06
N SER A 146 31.44 -0.85 -34.43
CA SER A 146 31.81 -1.67 -35.60
C SER A 146 31.30 -3.13 -35.43
N PRO A 147 30.86 -3.79 -36.51
CA PRO A 147 30.46 -5.20 -36.47
C PRO A 147 31.60 -6.11 -35.96
N GLY A 148 31.26 -7.13 -35.18
CA GLY A 148 32.23 -8.05 -34.55
C GLY A 148 32.07 -8.16 -33.03
N GLY A 149 32.64 -9.21 -32.43
CA GLY A 149 32.65 -9.40 -30.97
C GLY A 149 31.25 -9.43 -30.31
N GLY A 150 30.23 -9.92 -31.02
CA GLY A 150 28.83 -9.94 -30.59
C GLY A 150 27.95 -8.84 -31.20
N ARG A 151 28.52 -7.89 -31.95
CA ARG A 151 27.77 -6.89 -32.71
C ARG A 151 27.48 -7.34 -34.13
N HIS A 152 26.25 -7.12 -34.56
CA HIS A 152 25.76 -7.57 -35.85
C HIS A 152 25.94 -6.50 -36.94
N GLN A 153 26.00 -6.95 -38.19
CA GLN A 153 25.81 -6.05 -39.33
C GLN A 153 24.30 -5.80 -39.53
N ILE A 154 23.91 -4.52 -39.55
CA ILE A 154 22.54 -4.08 -39.80
C ILE A 154 22.18 -4.19 -41.30
N SER A 155 20.88 -4.25 -41.59
CA SER A 155 20.38 -4.27 -42.96
C SER A 155 20.70 -2.97 -43.71
N GLN A 156 21.19 -3.08 -44.94
CA GLN A 156 21.46 -1.93 -45.83
C GLN A 156 20.20 -1.08 -46.04
N ARG A 157 19.03 -1.72 -46.06
CA ARG A 157 17.74 -1.04 -46.26
C ARG A 157 17.38 -0.08 -45.10
N LEU A 158 17.87 -0.35 -43.89
CA LEU A 158 17.73 0.54 -42.74
C LEU A 158 18.84 1.58 -42.73
N GLN A 159 20.08 1.14 -43.00
CA GLN A 159 21.25 2.02 -43.04
C GLN A 159 21.06 3.20 -44.01
N SER A 160 20.40 2.99 -45.15
CA SER A 160 20.11 4.04 -46.14
C SER A 160 19.16 5.15 -45.66
N ARG A 161 18.55 5.01 -44.48
CA ARG A 161 17.65 6.01 -43.89
C ARG A 161 18.33 6.96 -42.90
N PHE A 162 19.61 6.75 -42.62
CA PHE A 162 20.37 7.56 -41.67
C PHE A 162 21.50 8.33 -42.36
N ASN A 163 21.79 9.52 -41.84
CA ASN A 163 23.04 10.22 -42.12
C ASN A 163 24.14 9.59 -41.26
N LEU A 164 25.09 8.92 -41.91
CA LEU A 164 26.13 8.16 -41.23
C LEU A 164 27.33 9.07 -40.92
N ILE A 165 27.70 9.15 -39.65
CA ILE A 165 28.87 9.89 -39.18
C ILE A 165 29.83 8.87 -38.57
N ASN A 166 30.99 8.71 -39.20
CA ASN A 166 32.04 7.86 -38.67
C ASN A 166 32.89 8.65 -37.65
N MET A 167 32.89 8.21 -36.41
CA MET A 167 33.68 8.74 -35.31
C MET A 167 35.00 7.98 -35.21
N THR A 168 36.08 8.67 -35.55
CA THR A 168 37.43 8.15 -35.52
C THR A 168 37.97 8.09 -34.10
N PHE A 169 38.98 7.25 -33.90
CA PHE A 169 39.69 7.22 -32.62
C PHE A 169 40.57 8.49 -32.49
N PRO A 170 40.56 9.18 -31.34
CA PRO A 170 41.34 10.39 -31.16
C PRO A 170 42.84 10.11 -31.23
N PHE A 171 43.62 11.08 -31.70
CA PHE A 171 45.07 10.91 -31.76
C PHE A 171 45.69 10.95 -30.36
N GLU A 172 46.86 10.32 -30.20
CA GLU A 172 47.54 10.22 -28.90
C GLU A 172 47.76 11.59 -28.23
N HIS A 173 48.14 12.60 -29.01
CA HIS A 173 48.35 13.96 -28.51
C HIS A 173 47.05 14.61 -28.00
N GLU A 174 45.89 14.26 -28.57
CA GLU A 174 44.58 14.74 -28.11
C GLU A 174 44.19 14.06 -26.79
N ILE A 175 44.42 12.74 -26.69
CA ILE A 175 44.23 11.99 -25.44
C ILE A 175 45.09 12.60 -24.34
N CYS A 176 46.36 12.87 -24.64
CA CYS A 176 47.28 13.50 -23.71
C CYS A 176 46.77 14.89 -23.28
N ARG A 177 46.29 15.71 -24.21
CA ARG A 177 45.69 17.02 -23.90
C ARG A 177 44.46 16.89 -23.00
N ILE A 178 43.56 15.95 -23.26
CA ILE A 178 42.34 15.75 -22.47
C ILE A 178 42.69 15.41 -21.01
N PHE A 179 43.54 14.42 -20.78
CA PHE A 179 43.80 13.97 -19.42
C PHE A 179 44.81 14.86 -18.67
N SER A 180 45.80 15.44 -19.36
CA SER A 180 46.74 16.39 -18.76
C SER A 180 46.01 17.65 -18.29
N THR A 181 45.03 18.17 -19.05
CA THR A 181 44.25 19.35 -18.60
C THR A 181 43.42 19.07 -17.35
N MET A 182 42.78 17.89 -17.26
CA MET A 182 42.06 17.48 -16.05
C MET A 182 42.98 17.36 -14.84
N LEU A 183 44.15 16.73 -15.02
CA LEU A 183 45.10 16.53 -13.94
C LEU A 183 45.77 17.85 -13.52
N SER A 184 46.17 18.69 -14.48
CA SER A 184 46.78 20.00 -14.24
C SER A 184 45.92 20.85 -13.31
N GLN A 185 44.61 20.94 -13.56
CA GLN A 185 43.68 21.69 -12.69
C GLN A 185 43.72 21.22 -11.24
N LYS A 186 43.81 19.90 -11.02
CA LYS A 186 43.91 19.33 -9.66
C LYS A 186 45.27 19.64 -9.02
N LEU A 187 46.35 19.54 -9.80
CA LEU A 187 47.73 19.71 -9.31
C LEU A 187 48.14 21.16 -9.08
N GLN A 188 47.37 22.16 -9.53
CA GLN A 188 47.67 23.59 -9.34
C GLN A 188 47.91 24.00 -7.88
N SER A 189 47.25 23.34 -6.93
CA SER A 189 47.38 23.62 -5.50
C SER A 189 48.62 23.00 -4.85
N PHE A 190 49.24 22.02 -5.50
CA PHE A 190 50.40 21.28 -5.00
C PHE A 190 51.69 22.06 -5.24
N ASP A 191 52.78 21.59 -4.62
CA ASP A 191 54.09 22.22 -4.73
C ASP A 191 54.70 21.94 -6.11
N ASP A 192 55.69 22.76 -6.52
CA ASP A 192 56.17 22.81 -7.91
C ASP A 192 56.66 21.44 -8.42
N ASP A 193 57.23 20.61 -7.55
CA ASP A 193 57.66 19.23 -7.85
C ASP A 193 56.55 18.32 -8.37
N ILE A 194 55.30 18.56 -7.95
CA ILE A 194 54.12 17.79 -8.35
C ILE A 194 53.32 18.54 -9.41
N LYS A 195 53.23 19.87 -9.29
CA LYS A 195 52.43 20.75 -10.14
C LYS A 195 52.70 20.57 -11.65
N TYR A 196 53.95 20.29 -12.02
CA TYR A 196 54.38 20.12 -13.42
C TYR A 196 54.47 18.65 -13.88
N LEU A 197 53.98 17.69 -13.08
CA LEU A 197 54.02 16.26 -13.45
C LEU A 197 52.89 15.81 -14.38
N ASP A 198 51.89 16.65 -14.60
CA ASP A 198 50.66 16.31 -15.33
C ASP A 198 50.94 15.73 -16.72
N GLN A 199 51.79 16.37 -17.52
CA GLN A 199 52.10 15.90 -18.88
C GLN A 199 52.90 14.59 -18.86
N THR A 200 53.90 14.49 -17.99
CA THR A 200 54.78 13.32 -17.91
C THR A 200 54.01 12.08 -17.45
N ILE A 201 53.17 12.22 -16.43
CA ILE A 201 52.30 11.14 -15.94
C ILE A 201 51.27 10.74 -16.97
N THR A 202 50.73 11.69 -17.72
CA THR A 202 49.77 11.39 -18.78
C THR A 202 50.42 10.56 -19.90
N LYS A 203 51.59 10.97 -20.37
CA LYS A 203 52.35 10.20 -21.38
C LYS A 203 52.71 8.80 -20.87
N ALA A 204 53.22 8.70 -19.64
CA ALA A 204 53.56 7.42 -19.03
C ALA A 204 52.34 6.49 -18.90
N THR A 205 51.16 7.04 -18.57
CA THR A 205 49.92 6.27 -18.44
C THR A 205 49.41 5.77 -19.79
N ILE A 206 49.49 6.60 -20.84
CA ILE A 206 49.09 6.23 -22.19
C ILE A 206 50.02 5.13 -22.74
N ASP A 207 51.33 5.27 -22.59
CA ASP A 207 52.31 4.28 -23.04
C ASP A 207 52.18 2.96 -22.25
N LEU A 208 51.93 3.04 -20.92
CA LEU A 208 51.59 1.87 -20.11
C LEU A 208 50.35 1.15 -20.65
N TYR A 209 49.27 1.89 -20.90
CA TYR A 209 48.03 1.35 -21.48
C TYR A 209 48.28 0.66 -22.83
N GLN A 210 48.96 1.33 -23.76
CA GLN A 210 49.27 0.77 -25.09
C GLN A 210 50.12 -0.49 -24.99
N THR A 211 51.07 -0.54 -24.04
CA THR A 211 51.90 -1.71 -23.81
C THR A 211 51.08 -2.88 -23.25
N ILE A 212 50.14 -2.60 -22.33
CA ILE A 212 49.24 -3.61 -21.76
C ILE A 212 48.29 -4.15 -22.83
N GLU A 213 47.65 -3.28 -23.62
CA GLU A 213 46.74 -3.66 -24.69
C GLU A 213 47.41 -4.58 -25.72
N LYS A 214 48.69 -4.32 -26.05
CA LYS A 214 49.45 -5.15 -27.00
C LYS A 214 49.92 -6.49 -26.41
N LYS A 215 50.31 -6.53 -25.13
CA LYS A 215 50.87 -7.74 -24.49
C LYS A 215 49.79 -8.68 -23.93
N TYR A 216 48.69 -8.13 -23.40
CA TYR A 216 47.62 -8.88 -22.76
C TYR A 216 46.42 -8.98 -23.68
N LEU A 217 46.46 -9.96 -24.61
CA LEU A 217 45.40 -10.19 -25.57
C LEU A 217 44.30 -11.11 -25.01
N PRO A 218 43.03 -10.89 -25.41
CA PRO A 218 41.93 -11.78 -25.03
C PRO A 218 42.10 -13.13 -25.72
N THR A 219 42.11 -14.19 -24.92
CA THR A 219 42.15 -15.60 -25.38
C THR A 219 40.94 -16.35 -24.83
N PRO A 220 40.56 -17.53 -25.37
CA PRO A 220 39.42 -18.29 -24.83
C PRO A 220 39.50 -18.59 -23.33
N THR A 221 40.71 -18.70 -22.78
CA THR A 221 40.95 -18.86 -21.35
C THR A 221 40.98 -17.53 -20.58
N LYS A 222 41.29 -16.40 -21.25
CA LYS A 222 41.42 -15.05 -20.65
C LYS A 222 40.56 -14.03 -21.41
N ILE A 223 39.26 -14.31 -21.56
CA ILE A 223 38.34 -13.50 -22.40
C ILE A 223 38.17 -12.06 -21.89
N HIS A 224 38.36 -11.83 -20.59
CA HIS A 224 38.19 -10.54 -19.93
C HIS A 224 39.43 -9.64 -20.01
N TYR A 225 40.50 -10.07 -20.70
CA TYR A 225 41.69 -9.26 -20.97
C TYR A 225 41.39 -8.27 -22.11
N THR A 226 40.39 -7.43 -21.90
CA THR A 226 39.95 -6.39 -22.84
C THR A 226 40.25 -5.04 -22.21
N PHE A 227 41.15 -4.30 -22.83
CA PHE A 227 41.54 -2.96 -22.39
C PHE A 227 41.01 -1.92 -23.38
N ASN A 228 40.53 -0.79 -22.87
CA ASN A 228 40.06 0.32 -23.71
C ASN A 228 40.30 1.67 -23.03
N MET A 229 39.98 2.76 -23.72
CA MET A 229 40.14 4.13 -23.22
C MET A 229 39.48 4.43 -21.87
N ARG A 230 38.44 3.68 -21.46
CA ARG A 230 37.83 3.86 -20.14
C ARG A 230 38.77 3.44 -19.01
N ASP A 231 39.74 2.58 -19.29
CA ASP A 231 40.75 2.19 -18.29
C ASP A 231 41.70 3.37 -17.99
N ILE A 232 42.05 4.15 -19.01
CA ILE A 232 42.76 5.43 -18.81
C ILE A 232 41.89 6.38 -17.97
N SER A 233 40.60 6.52 -18.29
CA SER A 233 39.71 7.35 -17.47
C SER A 233 39.67 6.91 -16.01
N ARG A 234 39.60 5.61 -15.72
CA ARG A 234 39.59 5.07 -14.34
C ARG A 234 40.90 5.32 -13.58
N MET A 235 42.03 5.30 -14.28
CA MET A 235 43.33 5.69 -13.72
C MET A 235 43.28 7.14 -13.26
N PHE A 236 42.87 8.06 -14.14
CA PHE A 236 42.79 9.48 -13.82
C PHE A 236 41.75 9.80 -12.76
N GLU A 237 40.59 9.13 -12.76
CA GLU A 237 39.62 9.24 -11.67
C GLU A 237 40.23 8.94 -10.30
N GLY A 238 41.10 7.92 -10.21
CA GLY A 238 41.83 7.61 -8.99
C GLY A 238 42.89 8.65 -8.63
N LEU A 239 43.66 9.12 -9.61
CA LEU A 239 44.66 10.17 -9.40
C LEU A 239 44.03 11.49 -8.92
N LEU A 240 42.83 11.83 -9.40
CA LEU A 240 42.11 13.05 -9.03
C LEU A 240 41.62 13.05 -7.56
N LEU A 241 41.64 11.90 -6.89
CA LEU A 241 41.38 11.78 -5.45
C LEU A 241 42.56 12.24 -4.59
N CYS A 242 43.71 12.58 -5.19
CA CYS A 242 44.86 13.09 -4.45
C CYS A 242 44.51 14.31 -3.60
N HIS A 243 45.18 14.45 -2.45
CA HIS A 243 45.00 15.59 -1.55
C HIS A 243 46.36 16.12 -1.09
N LYS A 244 46.54 17.45 -1.08
CA LYS A 244 47.82 18.11 -0.74
C LYS A 244 48.33 17.75 0.65
N ILE A 245 47.42 17.57 1.62
CA ILE A 245 47.79 17.20 3.00
C ILE A 245 48.51 15.85 3.05
N ILE A 246 48.17 14.93 2.15
CA ILE A 246 48.70 13.55 2.17
C ILE A 246 49.89 13.41 1.23
N ILE A 247 49.80 13.99 0.03
CA ILE A 247 50.82 13.82 -1.01
C ILE A 247 51.64 15.10 -1.08
N THR A 248 52.85 15.03 -0.53
CA THR A 248 53.77 16.16 -0.41
C THR A 248 54.89 16.11 -1.43
N ASN A 249 55.35 14.90 -1.77
CA ASN A 249 56.51 14.70 -2.63
C ASN A 249 56.17 13.94 -3.92
N LYS A 250 56.99 14.12 -4.95
CA LYS A 250 56.89 13.38 -6.23
C LYS A 250 56.80 11.86 -6.04
N VAL A 251 57.59 11.29 -5.13
CA VAL A 251 57.59 9.83 -4.86
C VAL A 251 56.24 9.36 -4.32
N GLU A 252 55.59 10.12 -3.43
CA GLU A 252 54.27 9.78 -2.89
C GLU A 252 53.19 9.84 -3.96
N PHE A 253 53.30 10.79 -4.89
CA PHE A 253 52.41 10.86 -6.05
C PHE A 253 52.59 9.63 -6.98
N LEU A 254 53.84 9.21 -7.20
CA LEU A 254 54.14 8.00 -7.99
C LEU A 254 53.64 6.73 -7.30
N ARG A 255 53.64 6.66 -5.97
CA ARG A 255 53.03 5.55 -5.22
C ARG A 255 51.52 5.46 -5.46
N LEU A 256 50.81 6.59 -5.46
CA LEU A 256 49.39 6.63 -5.84
C LEU A 256 49.18 6.16 -7.29
N TRP A 257 50.02 6.62 -8.22
CA TRP A 257 49.95 6.18 -9.61
C TRP A 257 50.15 4.66 -9.78
N ILE A 258 51.11 4.08 -9.06
CA ILE A 258 51.33 2.62 -9.01
C ILE A 258 50.11 1.91 -8.42
N HIS A 259 49.56 2.40 -7.31
CA HIS A 259 48.36 1.83 -6.70
C HIS A 259 47.20 1.76 -7.70
N GLU A 260 46.89 2.88 -8.36
CA GLU A 260 45.81 2.94 -9.33
C GLU A 260 46.08 2.04 -10.54
N ALA A 261 47.34 1.93 -10.99
CA ALA A 261 47.72 0.99 -12.05
C ALA A 261 47.40 -0.46 -11.67
N HIS A 262 47.67 -0.85 -10.43
CA HIS A 262 47.28 -2.17 -9.93
C HIS A 262 45.75 -2.35 -9.87
N ARG A 263 45.01 -1.37 -9.34
CA ARG A 263 43.55 -1.47 -9.23
C ARG A 263 42.83 -1.50 -10.58
N VAL A 264 43.35 -0.80 -11.58
CA VAL A 264 42.74 -0.73 -12.91
C VAL A 264 43.12 -1.94 -13.75
N TYR A 265 44.40 -2.30 -13.82
CA TYR A 265 44.88 -3.34 -14.73
C TYR A 265 45.07 -4.69 -14.01
N SER A 266 45.84 -4.68 -12.93
CA SER A 266 46.31 -5.92 -12.28
C SER A 266 45.19 -6.76 -11.64
N ASP A 267 44.11 -6.14 -11.17
CA ASP A 267 43.00 -6.87 -10.52
C ASP A 267 42.23 -7.81 -11.46
N ARG A 268 42.45 -7.69 -12.78
CA ARG A 268 41.87 -8.59 -13.80
C ARG A 268 42.72 -9.83 -14.05
N PHE A 269 44.00 -9.83 -13.66
CA PHE A 269 44.92 -10.91 -14.00
C PHE A 269 44.68 -12.17 -13.17
N MET A 270 44.93 -13.33 -13.77
CA MET A 270 44.68 -14.63 -13.14
C MET A 270 45.93 -15.36 -12.67
N THR A 271 47.05 -15.20 -13.39
CA THR A 271 48.27 -15.99 -13.13
C THR A 271 49.36 -15.13 -12.53
N THR A 272 50.15 -15.71 -11.61
CA THR A 272 51.29 -15.01 -10.99
C THR A 272 52.27 -14.48 -12.03
N ASN A 273 52.50 -15.22 -13.12
CA ASN A 273 53.33 -14.78 -14.24
C ASN A 273 52.81 -13.51 -14.92
N ASP A 274 51.48 -13.35 -15.08
CA ASP A 274 50.89 -12.11 -15.61
C ASP A 274 51.15 -10.93 -14.65
N HIS A 275 51.06 -11.16 -13.33
CA HIS A 275 51.38 -10.14 -12.33
C HIS A 275 52.87 -9.73 -12.37
N GLU A 276 53.78 -10.70 -12.47
CA GLU A 276 55.22 -10.45 -12.57
C GLU A 276 55.57 -9.68 -13.85
N LEU A 277 55.01 -10.07 -15.00
CA LEU A 277 55.19 -9.37 -16.27
C LEU A 277 54.65 -7.93 -16.19
N PHE A 278 53.52 -7.71 -15.53
CA PHE A 278 52.96 -6.38 -15.30
C PHE A 278 53.89 -5.51 -14.45
N ILE A 279 54.44 -6.04 -13.36
CA ILE A 279 55.41 -5.32 -12.51
C ILE A 279 56.66 -4.96 -13.31
N LYS A 280 57.13 -5.87 -14.19
CA LYS A 280 58.26 -5.58 -15.09
C LYS A 280 57.96 -4.42 -16.03
N ILE A 281 56.80 -4.42 -16.69
CA ILE A 281 56.36 -3.32 -17.57
C ILE A 281 56.29 -2.01 -16.79
N LEU A 282 55.68 -2.02 -15.60
CA LEU A 282 55.54 -0.84 -14.76
C LEU A 282 56.91 -0.29 -14.33
N SER A 283 57.84 -1.18 -13.99
CA SER A 283 59.23 -0.81 -13.65
C SER A 283 59.96 -0.18 -14.84
N GLU A 284 59.80 -0.70 -16.05
CA GLU A 284 60.34 -0.12 -17.28
C GLU A 284 59.80 1.30 -17.52
N LYS A 285 58.49 1.53 -17.33
CA LYS A 285 57.89 2.86 -17.48
C LYS A 285 58.32 3.84 -16.38
N LEU A 286 58.49 3.37 -15.14
CA LEU A 286 58.99 4.19 -14.04
C LEU A 286 60.42 4.67 -14.29
N ALA A 287 61.29 3.78 -14.75
CA ALA A 287 62.67 4.11 -15.08
C ALA A 287 62.73 5.12 -16.24
N PHE A 288 61.98 4.87 -17.31
CA PHE A 288 62.01 5.70 -18.51
C PHE A 288 61.46 7.13 -18.30
N TYR A 289 60.31 7.28 -17.63
CA TYR A 289 59.65 8.58 -17.51
C TYR A 289 60.03 9.38 -16.26
N PHE A 290 60.44 8.70 -15.18
CA PHE A 290 60.64 9.35 -13.88
C PHE A 290 62.03 9.17 -13.29
N ASP A 291 62.91 8.38 -13.94
CA ASP A 291 64.22 7.98 -13.42
C ASP A 291 64.11 7.37 -12.01
N GLN A 292 63.11 6.50 -11.84
CA GLN A 292 62.82 5.83 -10.57
C GLN A 292 62.77 4.32 -10.75
N VAL A 293 63.31 3.60 -9.78
CA VAL A 293 63.23 2.13 -9.72
C VAL A 293 62.03 1.73 -8.88
N TYR A 294 61.24 0.76 -9.34
CA TYR A 294 60.04 0.29 -8.64
C TYR A 294 60.31 -0.05 -7.16
N HIS A 295 61.42 -0.70 -6.85
CA HIS A 295 61.79 -1.05 -5.47
C HIS A 295 62.15 0.16 -4.58
N ASN A 296 62.65 1.25 -5.16
CA ASN A 296 62.92 2.48 -4.42
C ASN A 296 61.62 3.22 -4.10
N VAL A 297 60.65 3.17 -5.02
CA VAL A 297 59.33 3.77 -4.82
C VAL A 297 58.46 2.90 -3.92
N CYS A 298 58.56 1.57 -4.01
CA CYS A 298 57.79 0.56 -3.27
C CYS A 298 58.71 -0.30 -2.38
N TYR A 299 59.01 0.21 -1.18
CA TYR A 299 59.97 -0.36 -0.22
C TYR A 299 59.84 -1.87 0.06
N ASN A 300 58.62 -2.42 0.08
CA ASN A 300 58.36 -3.84 0.41
C ASN A 300 58.21 -4.75 -0.82
N ARG A 301 58.52 -4.26 -2.03
CA ARG A 301 58.20 -4.95 -3.31
C ARG A 301 56.71 -5.22 -3.51
N GLU A 302 55.87 -4.55 -2.74
CA GLU A 302 54.43 -4.68 -2.78
C GLU A 302 53.81 -3.36 -3.20
N ALA A 303 52.69 -3.47 -3.93
CA ALA A 303 51.94 -2.30 -4.34
C ALA A 303 51.39 -1.57 -3.09
N PRO A 304 51.49 -0.23 -3.03
CA PRO A 304 50.91 0.54 -1.93
C PRO A 304 49.39 0.35 -1.90
N ILE A 305 48.80 0.42 -0.71
CA ILE A 305 47.35 0.29 -0.49
C ILE A 305 46.82 1.68 -0.17
N TYR A 306 45.87 2.17 -0.96
CA TYR A 306 45.17 3.42 -0.68
C TYR A 306 43.73 3.14 -0.28
N SER A 307 43.25 3.88 0.72
CA SER A 307 41.87 3.85 1.17
C SER A 307 41.55 5.11 1.97
N ASP A 308 40.26 5.33 2.20
CA ASP A 308 39.67 6.50 2.84
C ASP A 308 38.80 6.11 4.06
N ILE A 309 38.97 4.89 4.56
CA ILE A 309 38.16 4.30 5.64
C ILE A 309 38.70 4.55 7.05
N MET A 310 40.03 4.70 7.20
CA MET A 310 40.65 4.80 8.52
C MET A 310 40.58 6.22 9.09
N ARG A 311 40.52 7.22 8.24
CA ARG A 311 40.54 8.63 8.63
C ARG A 311 39.12 9.19 8.65
N LYS A 312 38.77 9.89 9.73
CA LYS A 312 37.43 10.49 9.93
C LYS A 312 37.06 11.51 8.85
N ASP A 313 38.05 12.16 8.26
CA ASP A 313 37.87 13.17 7.20
C ASP A 313 37.52 12.55 5.84
N GLY A 314 37.56 11.22 5.70
CA GLY A 314 37.25 10.52 4.44
C GLY A 314 38.25 10.79 3.31
N VAL A 315 39.48 11.19 3.64
CA VAL A 315 40.52 11.50 2.65
C VAL A 315 41.19 10.22 2.16
N TYR A 316 41.36 10.09 0.84
CA TYR A 316 42.03 8.96 0.21
C TYR A 316 43.55 9.00 0.48
N GLU A 317 44.03 8.11 1.33
CA GLU A 317 45.43 8.08 1.80
C GLU A 317 46.05 6.70 1.72
N GLU A 318 47.38 6.67 1.80
CA GLU A 318 48.13 5.42 1.82
C GLU A 318 48.10 4.79 3.22
N ILE A 319 47.66 3.53 3.29
CA ILE A 319 47.73 2.74 4.51
C ILE A 319 49.11 2.07 4.59
N ARG A 320 49.97 2.58 5.48
CA ARG A 320 51.31 2.04 5.72
C ARG A 320 51.33 0.87 6.71
N ASP A 321 50.39 0.87 7.65
CA ASP A 321 50.32 -0.09 8.77
C ASP A 321 49.20 -1.10 8.53
N TYR A 322 49.59 -2.29 8.08
CA TYR A 322 48.66 -3.37 7.76
C TYR A 322 47.93 -3.89 9.01
N ASP A 323 48.59 -3.96 10.15
CA ASP A 323 48.01 -4.51 11.38
C ASP A 323 46.91 -3.60 11.92
N LYS A 324 47.10 -2.27 11.84
CA LYS A 324 46.04 -1.30 12.18
C LYS A 324 44.83 -1.41 11.26
N LEU A 325 45.04 -1.60 9.96
CA LEU A 325 43.94 -1.82 9.01
C LEU A 325 43.18 -3.10 9.34
N LYS A 326 43.90 -4.20 9.60
CA LYS A 326 43.29 -5.46 9.98
C LYS A 326 42.44 -5.30 11.25
N LEU A 327 42.99 -4.68 12.29
CA LEU A 327 42.29 -4.44 13.55
C LEU A 327 41.05 -3.55 13.37
N PHE A 328 41.14 -2.53 12.52
CA PHE A 328 39.99 -1.68 12.16
C PHE A 328 38.86 -2.51 11.52
N LEU A 329 39.19 -3.40 10.58
CA LEU A 329 38.18 -4.25 9.92
C LEU A 329 37.58 -5.29 10.88
N GLU A 330 38.37 -5.86 11.80
CA GLU A 330 37.90 -6.78 12.83
C GLU A 330 36.91 -6.09 13.80
N GLN A 331 37.20 -4.84 14.19
CA GLN A 331 36.27 -4.04 15.01
C GLN A 331 34.95 -3.75 14.27
N ASN A 332 35.01 -3.39 12.99
CA ASN A 332 33.80 -3.16 12.18
C ASN A 332 32.99 -4.45 11.99
N LEU A 333 33.65 -5.61 11.86
CA LEU A 333 32.97 -6.90 11.82
C LEU A 333 32.26 -7.21 13.15
N GLN A 334 32.89 -6.90 14.27
CA GLN A 334 32.26 -7.06 15.58
C GLN A 334 31.02 -6.16 15.71
N GLN A 335 31.12 -4.89 15.33
CA GLN A 335 29.98 -3.96 15.33
C GLN A 335 28.85 -4.44 14.42
N TYR A 336 29.17 -4.97 13.23
CA TYR A 336 28.19 -5.57 12.34
C TYR A 336 27.43 -6.73 13.02
N ASN A 337 28.16 -7.60 13.73
CA ASN A 337 27.58 -8.74 14.45
C ASN A 337 26.74 -8.34 15.67
N GLU A 338 27.04 -7.20 16.31
CA GLU A 338 26.28 -6.65 17.43
C GLU A 338 25.02 -5.90 16.98
N THR A 339 24.91 -5.53 15.70
CA THR A 339 23.78 -4.77 15.17
C THR A 339 22.52 -5.65 15.07
N PRO A 340 21.39 -5.25 15.70
CA PRO A 340 20.16 -6.05 15.67
C PRO A 340 19.61 -6.16 14.25
N LEU A 341 18.99 -7.30 13.93
CA LEU A 341 18.43 -7.64 12.60
C LEU A 341 19.46 -7.97 11.51
N MET A 342 20.77 -7.87 11.79
CA MET A 342 21.81 -8.36 10.87
C MET A 342 22.15 -9.82 11.15
N LEU A 343 22.48 -10.58 10.09
CA LEU A 343 22.92 -11.97 10.20
C LEU A 343 24.39 -12.00 10.60
N SER A 344 24.71 -12.59 11.76
CA SER A 344 26.09 -12.67 12.22
C SER A 344 26.99 -13.41 11.22
N MET A 345 28.21 -12.88 11.03
CA MET A 345 29.23 -13.43 10.16
C MET A 345 30.51 -13.67 10.96
N ASP A 346 31.02 -14.91 10.91
CA ASP A 346 32.32 -15.26 11.47
C ASP A 346 33.36 -15.28 10.35
N LEU A 347 34.01 -14.14 10.13
CA LEU A 347 35.00 -13.95 9.07
C LEU A 347 36.40 -13.85 9.67
N VAL A 348 37.29 -14.72 9.21
CA VAL A 348 38.72 -14.64 9.53
C VAL A 348 39.40 -13.63 8.60
N MET A 349 40.02 -12.58 9.17
CA MET A 349 40.72 -11.53 8.42
C MET A 349 42.14 -11.93 8.03
N PHE A 350 42.26 -12.84 7.04
CA PHE A 350 43.53 -13.11 6.37
C PHE A 350 43.85 -12.05 5.31
N ARG A 351 45.10 -12.04 4.83
CA ARG A 351 45.64 -10.99 3.97
C ARG A 351 44.80 -10.67 2.74
N ASP A 352 44.41 -11.70 1.99
CA ASP A 352 43.61 -11.48 0.78
C ASP A 352 42.19 -11.00 1.09
N ALA A 353 41.60 -11.39 2.23
CA ALA A 353 40.29 -10.88 2.65
C ALA A 353 40.34 -9.37 2.89
N VAL A 354 41.36 -8.89 3.63
CA VAL A 354 41.60 -7.45 3.88
C VAL A 354 41.78 -6.70 2.56
N LEU A 355 42.65 -7.18 1.67
CA LEU A 355 42.89 -6.55 0.36
C LEU A 355 41.63 -6.53 -0.51
N ASN A 356 40.84 -7.60 -0.52
CA ASN A 356 39.60 -7.67 -1.28
C ASN A 356 38.52 -6.72 -0.73
N ILE A 357 38.43 -6.55 0.58
CA ILE A 357 37.55 -5.53 1.19
C ILE A 357 37.94 -4.14 0.70
N CYS A 358 39.24 -3.79 0.74
CA CYS A 358 39.71 -2.50 0.22
C CYS A 358 39.37 -2.30 -1.26
N ARG A 359 39.49 -3.35 -2.09
CA ARG A 359 39.10 -3.32 -3.52
C ARG A 359 37.60 -3.05 -3.67
N ILE A 360 36.77 -3.74 -2.89
CA ILE A 360 35.30 -3.58 -2.93
C ILE A 360 34.92 -2.17 -2.50
N ILE A 361 35.44 -1.69 -1.37
CA ILE A 361 35.16 -0.34 -0.85
C ILE A 361 35.55 0.74 -1.85
N ARG A 362 36.74 0.64 -2.48
CA ARG A 362 37.19 1.58 -3.52
C ARG A 362 36.19 1.70 -4.67
N VAL A 363 35.52 0.60 -5.04
CA VAL A 363 34.51 0.63 -6.10
C VAL A 363 33.18 1.14 -5.57
N LEU A 364 32.74 0.71 -4.39
CA LEU A 364 31.47 1.12 -3.79
C LEU A 364 31.39 2.62 -3.46
N ARG A 365 32.51 3.25 -3.07
CA ARG A 365 32.56 4.69 -2.80
C ARG A 365 32.50 5.55 -4.07
N ARG A 366 32.71 4.97 -5.25
CA ARG A 366 32.58 5.72 -6.51
C ARG A 366 31.11 5.87 -6.90
N PRO A 367 30.67 7.06 -7.34
CA PRO A 367 29.33 7.22 -7.86
C PRO A 367 29.16 6.30 -9.08
N ARG A 368 28.09 5.49 -9.08
CA ARG A 368 27.83 4.47 -10.11
C ARG A 368 28.91 3.37 -10.21
N GLY A 369 29.60 3.10 -9.10
CA GLY A 369 30.56 2.01 -8.99
C GLY A 369 29.88 0.64 -9.03
N ASN A 370 30.22 -0.16 -10.04
CA ASN A 370 29.73 -1.54 -10.19
C ASN A 370 30.92 -2.50 -10.19
N LEU A 371 30.76 -3.63 -9.50
CA LEU A 371 31.81 -4.63 -9.35
C LEU A 371 31.27 -6.03 -9.66
N LEU A 372 31.97 -6.76 -10.54
CA LEU A 372 31.74 -8.18 -10.77
C LEU A 372 32.79 -9.00 -10.02
N LEU A 373 32.37 -9.74 -9.01
CA LEU A 373 33.25 -10.59 -8.20
C LEU A 373 33.27 -12.04 -8.71
N LEU A 374 34.36 -12.43 -9.35
CA LEU A 374 34.59 -13.79 -9.82
C LEU A 374 35.39 -14.59 -8.78
N GLY A 375 34.96 -15.82 -8.48
CA GLY A 375 35.63 -16.70 -7.53
C GLY A 375 34.89 -18.02 -7.36
N ILE A 376 35.56 -19.01 -6.80
CA ILE A 376 34.95 -20.31 -6.46
C ILE A 376 33.93 -20.18 -5.31
N GLY A 377 33.02 -21.14 -5.19
CA GLY A 377 32.13 -21.23 -4.03
C GLY A 377 32.92 -21.33 -2.72
N GLY A 378 32.44 -20.70 -1.65
CA GLY A 378 33.13 -20.70 -0.35
C GLY A 378 34.25 -19.65 -0.18
N SER A 379 34.60 -18.89 -1.22
CA SER A 379 35.61 -17.81 -1.15
C SER A 379 35.23 -16.58 -0.30
N GLY A 380 34.04 -16.57 0.32
CA GLY A 380 33.59 -15.47 1.19
C GLY A 380 33.14 -14.19 0.47
N ARG A 381 33.07 -14.16 -0.86
CA ARG A 381 32.72 -12.96 -1.67
C ARG A 381 31.49 -12.20 -1.15
N GLN A 382 30.38 -12.91 -0.90
CA GLN A 382 29.15 -12.30 -0.42
C GLN A 382 29.32 -11.67 0.97
N SER A 383 30.00 -12.36 1.87
CA SER A 383 30.26 -11.89 3.23
C SER A 383 31.20 -10.67 3.25
N LEU A 384 32.25 -10.67 2.41
CA LEU A 384 33.15 -9.52 2.25
C LEU A 384 32.41 -8.30 1.69
N VAL A 385 31.49 -8.49 0.73
CA VAL A 385 30.65 -7.40 0.21
C VAL A 385 29.71 -6.86 1.29
N ARG A 386 29.09 -7.71 2.11
CA ARG A 386 28.21 -7.26 3.20
C ARG A 386 28.96 -6.39 4.20
N LEU A 387 30.16 -6.81 4.61
CA LEU A 387 31.00 -6.01 5.51
C LEU A 387 31.45 -4.71 4.86
N ALA A 388 31.90 -4.75 3.59
CA ALA A 388 32.29 -3.54 2.86
C ALA A 388 31.13 -2.54 2.70
N ALA A 389 29.92 -3.04 2.42
CA ALA A 389 28.72 -2.21 2.32
C ALA A 389 28.35 -1.59 3.67
N PHE A 390 28.47 -2.34 4.77
CA PHE A 390 28.30 -1.83 6.13
C PHE A 390 29.29 -0.70 6.44
N ILE A 391 30.58 -0.88 6.14
CA ILE A 391 31.62 0.16 6.34
C ILE A 391 31.35 1.43 5.50
N CYS A 392 30.68 1.27 4.35
CA CYS A 392 30.31 2.38 3.48
C CYS A 392 28.92 2.97 3.78
N ASP A 393 28.22 2.49 4.82
CA ASP A 393 26.83 2.85 5.14
C ASP A 393 25.85 2.65 3.96
N ILE A 394 26.08 1.61 3.15
CA ILE A 394 25.25 1.26 2.00
C ILE A 394 24.21 0.22 2.42
N VAL A 395 22.93 0.55 2.22
CA VAL A 395 21.82 -0.39 2.44
C VAL A 395 21.90 -1.53 1.44
N MET A 396 22.03 -2.74 1.96
CA MET A 396 22.07 -3.97 1.16
C MET A 396 20.66 -4.48 0.93
N PHE A 397 20.27 -4.62 -0.34
CA PHE A 397 19.07 -5.32 -0.75
C PHE A 397 19.44 -6.59 -1.51
N GLN A 398 18.89 -7.73 -1.09
CA GLN A 398 19.09 -9.00 -1.75
C GLN A 398 17.72 -9.56 -2.15
N ILE A 399 17.58 -9.91 -3.43
CA ILE A 399 16.39 -10.57 -3.94
C ILE A 399 16.38 -12.02 -3.46
N GLU A 400 15.31 -12.43 -2.76
CA GLU A 400 15.07 -13.82 -2.38
C GLU A 400 14.29 -14.54 -3.48
N ILE A 401 14.88 -15.60 -4.03
CA ILE A 401 14.27 -16.36 -5.13
C ILE A 401 13.49 -17.53 -4.54
N GLY A 402 12.16 -17.42 -4.54
CA GLY A 402 11.24 -18.50 -4.18
C GLY A 402 10.80 -19.35 -5.38
N ARG A 403 10.10 -20.47 -5.13
CA ARG A 403 9.59 -21.38 -6.19
C ARG A 403 8.61 -20.70 -7.17
N ARG A 404 7.98 -19.60 -6.77
CA ARG A 404 7.03 -18.82 -7.58
C ARG A 404 7.64 -17.53 -8.15
N TYR A 405 8.95 -17.32 -7.99
CA TYR A 405 9.60 -16.08 -8.41
C TYR A 405 9.55 -15.91 -9.94
N GLY A 406 8.91 -14.83 -10.39
CA GLY A 406 8.77 -14.48 -11.79
C GLY A 406 9.04 -13.00 -12.06
N TYR A 407 8.66 -12.56 -13.25
CA TYR A 407 8.90 -11.18 -13.71
C TYR A 407 8.14 -10.13 -12.89
N GLY A 408 6.97 -10.50 -12.34
CA GLY A 408 6.16 -9.59 -11.50
C GLY A 408 6.88 -9.25 -10.20
N GLU A 409 7.34 -10.28 -9.50
CA GLU A 409 8.05 -10.19 -8.22
C GLU A 409 9.41 -9.49 -8.38
N PHE A 410 10.12 -9.73 -9.49
CA PHE A 410 11.35 -8.99 -9.81
C PHE A 410 11.09 -7.48 -9.95
N LYS A 411 10.05 -7.10 -10.70
CA LYS A 411 9.69 -5.69 -10.91
C LYS A 411 9.17 -5.02 -9.64
N GLU A 412 8.54 -5.77 -8.76
CA GLU A 412 8.13 -5.30 -7.44
C GLU A 412 9.33 -5.09 -6.52
N GLY A 413 10.29 -6.03 -6.50
CA GLY A 413 11.56 -5.87 -5.80
C GLY A 413 12.34 -4.61 -6.24
N GLU A 414 12.37 -4.30 -7.53
CA GLU A 414 12.97 -3.06 -8.04
C GLU A 414 12.23 -1.79 -7.58
N ARG A 415 10.90 -1.86 -7.44
CA ARG A 415 10.07 -0.73 -6.95
C ARG A 415 10.25 -0.48 -5.46
N ILE A 416 10.42 -1.54 -4.67
CA ILE A 416 10.62 -1.47 -3.21
C ILE A 416 11.93 -0.74 -2.85
N ASN A 417 12.94 -0.75 -3.72
CA ASN A 417 14.18 0.03 -3.54
C ASN A 417 13.97 1.56 -3.59
N GLY A 418 12.83 2.06 -4.09
CA GLY A 418 12.60 3.49 -4.29
C GLY A 418 11.86 4.21 -3.15
N CYS A 419 11.07 3.52 -2.34
CA CYS A 419 10.28 4.11 -1.24
C CYS A 419 9.81 3.00 -0.29
N ARG A 420 10.48 2.82 0.85
CA ARG A 420 9.90 2.06 1.96
C ARG A 420 9.35 3.08 2.95
N ILE A 421 8.02 3.24 2.97
CA ILE A 421 7.33 4.03 3.99
C ILE A 421 7.64 3.35 5.34
N THR A 422 8.21 4.11 6.26
CA THR A 422 8.59 3.63 7.59
C THR A 422 7.35 3.34 8.44
N LYS A 423 7.47 2.48 9.46
CA LYS A 423 6.35 2.19 10.39
C LYS A 423 5.84 3.44 11.11
N GLU A 424 6.70 4.44 11.32
CA GLU A 424 6.32 5.73 11.91
C GLU A 424 5.40 6.53 10.97
N GLU A 425 5.72 6.58 9.68
CA GLU A 425 4.88 7.22 8.68
C GLU A 425 3.53 6.52 8.52
N ILE A 426 3.48 5.19 8.59
CA ILE A 426 2.22 4.42 8.62
C ILE A 426 1.39 4.81 9.86
N THR A 427 2.04 5.01 11.01
CA THR A 427 1.36 5.43 12.25
C THR A 427 0.74 6.83 12.11
N TYR A 428 1.42 7.76 11.44
CA TYR A 428 0.86 9.08 11.15
C TYR A 428 -0.32 9.02 10.19
N ILE A 429 -0.31 8.09 9.23
CA ILE A 429 -1.45 7.84 8.34
C ILE A 429 -2.62 7.21 9.11
N ASP A 430 -2.39 6.34 10.11
CA ASP A 430 -3.46 5.72 10.92
C ASP A 430 -4.16 6.71 11.88
N PHE A 431 -3.49 7.80 12.25
CA PHE A 431 -3.94 8.69 13.32
C PHE A 431 -5.36 9.29 13.13
N PRO A 432 -5.73 9.85 11.96
CA PRO A 432 -7.11 10.30 11.71
C PRO A 432 -8.13 9.15 11.82
N GLY A 433 -7.74 7.95 11.39
CA GLY A 433 -8.52 6.73 11.58
C GLY A 433 -8.78 6.45 13.06
N GLN A 434 -7.73 6.49 13.88
CA GLN A 434 -7.83 6.25 15.32
C GLN A 434 -8.74 7.26 16.05
N ILE A 435 -8.73 8.54 15.66
CA ILE A 435 -9.65 9.56 16.19
C ILE A 435 -11.10 9.14 15.92
N PHE A 436 -11.41 8.70 14.70
CA PHE A 436 -12.75 8.25 14.36
C PHE A 436 -13.21 7.07 15.24
N ILE A 437 -12.33 6.08 15.47
CA ILE A 437 -12.64 4.95 16.37
C ILE A 437 -12.95 5.44 17.79
N ASN A 438 -12.16 6.39 18.30
CA ASN A 438 -12.34 6.90 19.66
C ASN A 438 -13.65 7.68 19.82
N ILE A 439 -14.07 8.44 18.80
CA ILE A 439 -15.37 9.13 18.77
C ILE A 439 -16.51 8.10 18.86
N LEU A 440 -16.45 7.02 18.06
CA LEU A 440 -17.46 5.95 18.13
C LEU A 440 -17.47 5.26 19.51
N LYS A 441 -16.31 4.96 20.08
CA LYS A 441 -16.17 4.36 21.41
C LYS A 441 -16.76 5.23 22.53
N MET A 442 -16.64 6.55 22.42
CA MET A 442 -17.21 7.50 23.38
C MET A 442 -18.75 7.48 23.37
N LEU A 443 -19.36 7.25 22.20
CA LEU A 443 -20.82 7.29 22.04
C LEU A 443 -21.52 6.00 22.52
N ILE A 444 -20.78 4.90 22.70
CA ILE A 444 -21.33 3.58 23.07
C ILE A 444 -22.19 3.65 24.33
N LEU A 445 -21.60 4.09 25.44
CA LEU A 445 -22.25 4.04 26.74
C LEU A 445 -23.48 4.95 26.84
N PRO A 446 -23.42 6.25 26.47
CA PRO A 446 -24.58 7.13 26.50
C PRO A 446 -25.73 6.61 25.64
N LEU A 447 -25.40 6.05 24.47
CA LEU A 447 -26.37 5.56 23.51
C LEU A 447 -27.07 4.30 24.01
N ILE A 448 -26.34 3.31 24.54
CA ILE A 448 -26.93 2.08 25.10
C ILE A 448 -27.89 2.42 26.24
N VAL A 449 -27.44 3.25 27.19
CA VAL A 449 -28.23 3.60 28.38
C VAL A 449 -29.50 4.35 27.98
N SER A 450 -29.38 5.41 27.18
CA SER A 450 -30.54 6.23 26.80
C SER A 450 -31.50 5.50 25.87
N SER A 451 -31.01 4.77 24.86
CA SER A 451 -31.88 4.08 23.89
C SER A 451 -32.71 2.98 24.53
N ILE A 452 -32.09 2.07 25.29
CA ILE A 452 -32.80 0.92 25.88
C ILE A 452 -33.79 1.37 26.94
N ILE A 453 -33.39 2.31 27.80
CA ILE A 453 -34.27 2.82 28.86
C ILE A 453 -35.46 3.54 28.23
N THR A 454 -35.26 4.45 27.26
CA THR A 454 -36.35 5.15 26.59
C THR A 454 -37.28 4.17 25.87
N SER A 455 -36.75 3.20 25.13
CA SER A 455 -37.57 2.22 24.40
C SER A 455 -38.45 1.36 25.31
N LEU A 456 -37.94 0.95 26.48
CA LEU A 456 -38.72 0.14 27.43
C LEU A 456 -39.64 0.99 28.33
N ALA A 457 -39.25 2.24 28.63
CA ALA A 457 -40.05 3.17 29.42
C ALA A 457 -41.28 3.72 28.67
N GLN A 458 -41.25 3.70 27.33
CA GLN A 458 -42.38 4.10 26.48
C GLN A 458 -43.51 3.07 26.44
N LEU A 459 -43.23 1.80 26.79
CA LEU A 459 -44.23 0.75 26.83
C LEU A 459 -45.18 0.97 27.99
N ASP A 460 -46.49 0.87 27.79
CA ASP A 460 -47.44 0.83 28.90
C ASP A 460 -47.49 -0.60 29.45
N ALA A 461 -46.84 -0.85 30.60
CA ALA A 461 -46.73 -2.19 31.19
C ALA A 461 -48.08 -2.85 31.48
N GLN A 462 -49.18 -2.08 31.55
CA GLN A 462 -50.54 -2.60 31.73
C GLN A 462 -51.23 -2.97 30.40
N ALA A 463 -50.90 -2.28 29.30
CA ALA A 463 -51.38 -2.61 27.95
C ALA A 463 -50.47 -3.64 27.23
N ALA A 464 -49.22 -3.79 27.67
CA ALA A 464 -48.23 -4.74 27.19
C ALA A 464 -48.51 -6.20 27.64
N GLY A 465 -49.77 -6.64 27.53
CA GLY A 465 -50.21 -7.99 27.86
C GLY A 465 -49.59 -9.07 26.95
N LYS A 466 -50.39 -10.03 26.50
CA LYS A 466 -49.90 -11.17 25.69
C LYS A 466 -49.25 -10.75 24.36
N MET A 467 -49.62 -9.59 23.80
CA MET A 467 -49.03 -9.05 22.58
C MET A 467 -47.53 -8.73 22.71
N GLY A 468 -47.11 -8.11 23.82
CA GLY A 468 -45.71 -7.77 24.06
C GLY A 468 -44.82 -8.98 24.27
N VAL A 469 -45.32 -9.98 25.00
CA VAL A 469 -44.61 -11.26 25.17
C VAL A 469 -44.44 -11.98 23.83
N ARG A 470 -45.49 -12.01 22.99
CA ARG A 470 -45.41 -12.61 21.64
C ARG A 470 -44.38 -11.89 20.76
N ALA A 471 -44.34 -10.56 20.78
CA ALA A 471 -43.37 -9.77 20.03
C ALA A 471 -41.93 -10.06 20.50
N LEU A 472 -41.70 -10.07 21.83
CA LEU A 472 -40.38 -10.34 22.40
C LEU A 472 -39.89 -11.77 22.10
N VAL A 473 -40.77 -12.77 22.23
CA VAL A 473 -40.45 -14.17 21.90
C VAL A 473 -40.11 -14.32 20.42
N TYR A 474 -40.87 -13.67 19.53
CA TYR A 474 -40.59 -13.66 18.10
C TYR A 474 -39.21 -13.06 17.81
N TYR A 475 -38.92 -11.87 18.32
CA TYR A 475 -37.64 -11.19 18.09
C TYR A 475 -36.44 -11.96 18.62
N LEU A 476 -36.52 -12.47 19.86
CA LEU A 476 -35.44 -13.29 20.42
C LEU A 476 -35.21 -14.58 19.60
N ALA A 477 -36.29 -15.21 19.12
CA ALA A 477 -36.19 -16.42 18.31
C ALA A 477 -35.58 -16.13 16.92
N THR A 478 -36.02 -15.09 16.22
CA THR A 478 -35.49 -14.76 14.89
C THR A 478 -34.05 -14.29 14.94
N THR A 479 -33.68 -13.51 15.96
CA THR A 479 -32.31 -13.01 16.12
C THR A 479 -31.34 -14.14 16.48
N LEU A 480 -31.77 -15.11 17.31
CA LEU A 480 -30.98 -16.32 17.57
C LEU A 480 -30.81 -17.19 16.32
N ILE A 481 -31.88 -17.38 15.53
CA ILE A 481 -31.81 -18.10 14.26
C ILE A 481 -30.84 -17.41 13.29
N ALA A 482 -30.88 -16.08 13.20
CA ALA A 482 -29.97 -15.31 12.36
C ALA A 482 -28.49 -15.51 12.75
N ALA A 483 -28.18 -15.47 14.05
CA ALA A 483 -26.84 -15.75 14.57
C ALA A 483 -26.36 -17.17 14.20
N ILE A 484 -27.23 -18.17 14.38
CA ILE A 484 -26.92 -19.57 14.05
C ILE A 484 -26.64 -19.74 12.55
N ILE A 485 -27.43 -19.10 11.67
CA ILE A 485 -27.20 -19.13 10.22
C ILE A 485 -25.82 -18.54 9.88
N GLY A 486 -25.49 -17.39 10.49
CA GLY A 486 -24.16 -16.78 10.35
C GLY A 486 -23.03 -17.72 10.74
N ILE A 487 -23.16 -18.37 11.92
CA ILE A 487 -22.19 -19.33 12.44
C ILE A 487 -22.01 -20.52 11.49
N ILE A 488 -23.10 -21.11 11.00
CA ILE A 488 -23.03 -22.24 10.05
C ILE A 488 -22.28 -21.83 8.78
N LEU A 489 -22.59 -20.67 8.22
CA LEU A 489 -21.96 -20.19 6.99
C LEU A 489 -20.47 -19.90 7.18
N VAL A 490 -20.07 -19.21 8.24
CA VAL A 490 -18.66 -18.85 8.47
C VAL A 490 -17.79 -20.06 8.82
N LEU A 491 -18.35 -21.06 9.50
CA LEU A 491 -17.65 -22.33 9.77
C LEU A 491 -17.52 -23.21 8.51
N SER A 492 -18.46 -23.08 7.58
CA SER A 492 -18.46 -23.81 6.31
C SER A 492 -17.53 -23.17 5.27
N ILE A 493 -17.62 -21.85 5.09
CA ILE A 493 -16.86 -21.10 4.09
C ILE A 493 -15.41 -20.87 4.56
N ARG A 494 -15.22 -20.73 5.88
CA ARG A 494 -13.93 -20.46 6.54
C ARG A 494 -13.16 -19.28 5.91
N PRO A 495 -13.76 -18.07 5.86
CA PRO A 495 -13.16 -16.93 5.17
C PRO A 495 -11.79 -16.52 5.74
N GLY A 496 -11.54 -16.71 7.04
CA GLY A 496 -10.29 -16.29 7.69
C GLY A 496 -9.09 -17.22 7.46
N LEU A 497 -9.28 -18.41 6.89
CA LEU A 497 -8.19 -19.37 6.64
C LEU A 497 -7.63 -19.34 5.20
N ARG A 498 -8.33 -18.70 4.26
CA ARG A 498 -7.97 -18.71 2.84
C ARG A 498 -7.05 -17.56 2.42
N GLY A 499 -6.79 -16.58 3.29
CA GLY A 499 -6.01 -15.37 3.01
C GLY A 499 -4.52 -15.43 3.39
N GLY A 500 -3.94 -16.63 3.50
CA GLY A 500 -2.58 -16.80 4.03
C GLY A 500 -2.58 -16.66 5.56
N THR A 501 -2.03 -17.64 6.26
CA THR A 501 -1.89 -17.59 7.71
C THR A 501 -0.85 -16.53 8.07
N VAL A 502 -1.26 -15.39 8.62
CA VAL A 502 -0.33 -14.52 9.36
C VAL A 502 0.07 -15.31 10.61
N GLN A 503 1.25 -15.94 10.58
CA GLN A 503 1.80 -16.58 11.77
C GLN A 503 2.33 -15.50 12.72
N ILE A 504 1.44 -14.90 13.50
CA ILE A 504 1.84 -14.14 14.67
C ILE A 504 2.19 -15.16 15.75
N LYS A 505 3.45 -15.14 16.22
CA LYS A 505 3.83 -15.84 17.45
C LYS A 505 2.88 -15.35 18.54
N PRO A 506 2.06 -16.21 19.17
CA PRO A 506 1.14 -15.77 20.20
C PRO A 506 1.97 -15.11 21.28
N ASP A 507 1.72 -13.82 21.51
CA ASP A 507 2.36 -13.10 22.59
C ASP A 507 1.95 -13.84 23.87
N SER A 508 2.97 -14.28 24.61
CA SER A 508 2.92 -15.32 25.65
C SER A 508 2.09 -14.98 26.91
N LYS A 509 1.11 -14.09 26.81
CA LYS A 509 0.28 -13.59 27.92
C LYS A 509 -1.19 -13.95 27.85
N THR A 510 -1.72 -14.44 26.72
CA THR A 510 -3.14 -14.83 26.62
C THR A 510 -3.27 -16.34 26.77
N ALA A 511 -3.07 -16.84 27.99
CA ALA A 511 -3.29 -18.24 28.30
C ALA A 511 -4.78 -18.58 28.11
N GLU A 512 -5.07 -19.50 27.20
CA GLU A 512 -6.41 -20.02 26.90
C GLU A 512 -7.11 -20.48 28.18
N GLY A 513 -8.06 -19.67 28.68
CA GLY A 513 -8.94 -20.06 29.78
C GLY A 513 -9.74 -21.32 29.45
N ARG A 514 -10.06 -22.15 30.47
CA ARG A 514 -10.95 -23.29 30.26
C ARG A 514 -12.32 -22.78 29.82
N THR A 515 -12.99 -23.50 28.92
CA THR A 515 -14.31 -23.14 28.38
C THR A 515 -15.37 -22.89 29.44
N VAL A 516 -15.28 -23.56 30.59
CA VAL A 516 -16.18 -23.32 31.75
C VAL A 516 -15.94 -21.95 32.39
N ASP A 517 -14.69 -21.49 32.47
CA ASP A 517 -14.35 -20.19 33.07
C ASP A 517 -14.94 -19.04 32.26
N THR A 518 -14.95 -19.16 30.92
CA THR A 518 -15.57 -18.17 30.02
C THR A 518 -17.09 -18.06 30.23
N VAL A 519 -17.78 -19.19 30.46
CA VAL A 519 -19.22 -19.19 30.77
C VAL A 519 -19.47 -18.56 32.15
N LEU A 520 -18.64 -18.88 33.14
CA LEU A 520 -18.75 -18.27 34.47
C LEU A 520 -18.49 -16.76 34.42
N ASP A 521 -17.55 -16.31 33.60
CA ASP A 521 -17.28 -14.89 33.38
C ASP A 521 -18.46 -14.17 32.72
N LEU A 522 -19.17 -14.83 31.79
CA LEU A 522 -20.42 -14.30 31.23
C LEU A 522 -21.47 -14.03 32.33
N PHE A 523 -21.68 -14.99 33.23
CA PHE A 523 -22.62 -14.82 34.35
C PHE A 523 -22.18 -13.75 35.35
N ARG A 524 -20.89 -13.68 35.67
CA ARG A 524 -20.33 -12.61 36.53
C ARG A 524 -20.53 -11.23 35.91
N ASN A 525 -20.32 -11.12 34.60
CA ASN A 525 -20.53 -9.86 33.90
C ASN A 525 -22.01 -9.46 33.81
N LEU A 526 -22.94 -10.42 33.84
CA LEU A 526 -24.39 -10.14 33.88
C LEU A 526 -24.80 -9.41 35.18
N PHE A 527 -24.10 -9.65 36.29
CA PHE A 527 -24.35 -9.05 37.61
C PHE A 527 -23.09 -8.35 38.14
N PRO A 528 -22.77 -7.13 37.68
CA PRO A 528 -21.58 -6.42 38.14
C PRO A 528 -21.69 -5.98 39.61
N ASP A 529 -20.55 -5.98 40.33
CA ASP A 529 -20.47 -5.49 41.71
C ASP A 529 -20.96 -4.04 41.86
N ASN A 530 -20.74 -3.22 40.82
CA ASN A 530 -21.12 -1.81 40.78
C ASN A 530 -21.38 -1.36 39.33
N ILE A 531 -22.49 -0.66 39.09
CA ILE A 531 -22.89 -0.19 37.75
C ILE A 531 -21.90 0.85 37.20
N MET A 532 -21.37 1.74 38.05
CA MET A 532 -20.35 2.70 37.63
C MET A 532 -19.04 1.99 37.28
N GLU A 533 -18.61 1.00 38.06
CA GLU A 533 -17.41 0.22 37.70
C GLU A 533 -17.60 -0.55 36.39
N ALA A 534 -18.82 -1.05 36.14
CA ALA A 534 -19.17 -1.70 34.88
C ALA A 534 -19.00 -0.78 33.65
N THR A 535 -18.94 0.54 33.82
CA THR A 535 -18.69 1.47 32.70
C THR A 535 -17.24 1.47 32.22
N PHE A 536 -16.29 0.95 32.99
CA PHE A 536 -14.87 0.93 32.61
C PHE A 536 -14.11 -0.36 32.94
N ARG A 537 -14.74 -1.35 33.62
CA ARG A 537 -14.14 -2.68 33.88
C ARG A 537 -15.08 -3.85 33.62
N SER A 538 -14.50 -4.97 33.23
CA SER A 538 -15.17 -6.28 33.07
C SER A 538 -14.40 -7.40 33.77
N PHE A 539 -15.08 -8.50 34.10
CA PHE A 539 -14.46 -9.68 34.73
C PHE A 539 -13.98 -10.67 33.68
N ALA A 540 -12.75 -11.17 33.83
CA ALA A 540 -12.20 -12.26 33.05
C ALA A 540 -11.31 -13.15 33.92
N THR A 541 -11.29 -14.46 33.66
CA THR A 541 -10.46 -15.43 34.37
C THR A 541 -9.14 -15.64 33.64
N ASP A 542 -8.02 -15.30 34.28
CA ASP A 542 -6.68 -15.60 33.78
C ASP A 542 -6.15 -16.90 34.40
N LEU A 543 -5.57 -17.77 33.57
CA LEU A 543 -4.87 -18.97 34.02
C LEU A 543 -3.39 -18.66 34.26
N LYS A 544 -2.98 -18.60 35.53
CA LYS A 544 -1.56 -18.55 35.88
C LYS A 544 -0.99 -19.96 35.94
N VAL A 545 0.03 -20.21 35.11
CA VAL A 545 0.72 -21.50 35.03
C VAL A 545 1.90 -21.49 36.02
N ASN A 546 1.79 -22.26 37.10
CA ASN A 546 2.89 -22.49 38.03
C ASN A 546 3.48 -23.88 37.78
N ARG A 547 4.73 -23.94 37.31
CA ARG A 547 5.47 -25.21 37.17
C ARG A 547 6.23 -25.49 38.46
N THR A 548 5.89 -26.57 39.15
CA THR A 548 6.62 -27.06 40.33
C THR A 548 7.43 -28.28 39.96
N LEU A 549 8.73 -28.26 40.30
CA LEU A 549 9.66 -29.37 40.11
C LEU A 549 9.37 -30.44 41.17
N ILE A 550 9.12 -31.68 40.74
CA ILE A 550 9.03 -32.83 41.64
C ILE A 550 10.34 -33.61 41.48
N SER A 551 11.29 -33.40 42.40
CA SER A 551 12.50 -34.21 42.45
C SER A 551 12.29 -35.39 43.42
N GLY A 552 12.10 -36.59 42.86
CA GLY A 552 12.28 -37.84 43.60
C GLY A 552 13.76 -38.28 43.57
N PRO A 553 14.24 -39.07 44.54
CA PRO A 553 15.67 -39.34 44.71
C PRO A 553 16.33 -40.17 43.61
N ASN A 554 15.66 -40.53 42.51
CA ASN A 554 16.24 -41.34 41.43
C ASN A 554 15.57 -41.24 40.04
N ALA A 555 14.97 -40.11 39.64
CA ALA A 555 14.49 -39.97 38.25
C ALA A 555 14.45 -38.53 37.73
N THR A 556 14.61 -38.43 36.41
CA THR A 556 14.47 -37.26 35.50
C THR A 556 13.57 -36.15 36.02
N ASN A 557 14.01 -34.89 35.88
CA ASN A 557 13.27 -33.68 36.23
C ASN A 557 11.85 -33.69 35.62
N GLU A 558 10.87 -34.16 36.39
CA GLU A 558 9.47 -34.18 35.99
C GLU A 558 8.79 -32.92 36.56
N TYR A 559 8.36 -32.03 35.66
CA TYR A 559 7.70 -30.79 36.03
C TYR A 559 6.19 -31.01 36.12
N LYS A 560 5.61 -30.89 37.31
CA LYS A 560 4.15 -30.85 37.46
C LYS A 560 3.67 -29.43 37.17
N THR A 561 2.93 -29.29 36.08
CA THR A 561 2.30 -28.02 35.70
C THR A 561 0.98 -27.86 36.45
N ILE A 562 0.89 -26.89 37.36
CA ILE A 562 -0.32 -26.58 38.12
C ILE A 562 -0.95 -25.31 37.53
N TYR A 563 -2.22 -25.43 37.09
CA TYR A 563 -3.01 -24.30 36.61
C TYR A 563 -3.76 -23.68 37.79
N LYS A 564 -3.53 -22.39 38.07
CA LYS A 564 -4.33 -21.62 39.05
C LYS A 564 -5.17 -20.59 38.30
N ALA A 565 -6.48 -20.82 38.26
CA ALA A 565 -7.44 -19.86 37.73
C ALA A 565 -7.61 -18.69 38.73
N THR A 566 -7.36 -17.47 38.28
CA THR A 566 -7.58 -16.25 39.07
C THR A 566 -8.51 -15.31 38.31
N VAL A 567 -9.59 -14.87 38.95
CA VAL A 567 -10.49 -13.85 38.40
C VAL A 567 -9.78 -12.50 38.47
N VAL A 568 -9.67 -11.82 37.33
CA VAL A 568 -9.02 -10.51 37.18
C VAL A 568 -10.03 -9.52 36.58
N LYS A 569 -9.95 -8.26 37.01
CA LYS A 569 -10.70 -7.16 36.38
C LYS A 569 -9.88 -6.61 35.20
N ARG A 570 -10.44 -6.65 34.00
CA ARG A 570 -9.85 -6.07 32.79
C ARG A 570 -10.45 -4.70 32.51
N ASP A 571 -9.65 -3.79 31.97
CA ASP A 571 -10.12 -2.48 31.54
C ASP A 571 -10.98 -2.64 30.27
N GLY A 572 -12.20 -2.12 30.32
CA GLY A 572 -13.19 -2.27 29.26
C GLY A 572 -14.62 -2.23 29.81
N ILE A 573 -15.58 -1.75 29.01
CA ILE A 573 -16.97 -1.61 29.42
C ILE A 573 -17.61 -3.00 29.61
N ASN A 574 -18.14 -3.30 30.80
CA ASN A 574 -19.02 -4.45 31.01
C ASN A 574 -20.43 -4.12 30.52
N VAL A 575 -20.60 -4.24 29.21
CA VAL A 575 -21.87 -3.90 28.56
C VAL A 575 -23.00 -4.86 28.92
N LEU A 576 -22.70 -6.14 29.18
CA LEU A 576 -23.72 -7.13 29.52
C LEU A 576 -24.45 -6.79 30.83
N GLY A 577 -23.70 -6.37 31.86
CA GLY A 577 -24.28 -5.91 33.12
C GLY A 577 -25.06 -4.60 32.97
N LEU A 578 -24.55 -3.67 32.16
CA LEU A 578 -25.24 -2.41 31.86
C LEU A 578 -26.54 -2.64 31.09
N LEU A 579 -26.55 -3.55 30.13
CA LEU A 579 -27.73 -3.99 29.37
C LEU A 579 -28.81 -4.52 30.30
N LEU A 580 -28.47 -5.50 31.14
CA LEU A 580 -29.43 -6.09 32.08
C LEU A 580 -30.01 -5.02 33.01
N PHE A 581 -29.14 -4.16 33.56
CA PHE A 581 -29.58 -3.04 34.40
C PHE A 581 -30.55 -2.11 33.65
N CYS A 582 -30.20 -1.65 32.44
CA CYS A 582 -31.03 -0.74 31.65
C CYS A 582 -32.38 -1.38 31.29
N ILE A 583 -32.42 -2.68 31.00
CA ILE A 583 -33.65 -3.42 30.71
C ILE A 583 -34.57 -3.44 31.93
N VAL A 584 -34.07 -3.88 33.07
CA VAL A 584 -34.85 -3.94 34.33
C VAL A 584 -35.30 -2.53 34.73
N PHE A 585 -34.42 -1.55 34.63
CA PHE A 585 -34.70 -0.16 34.99
C PHE A 585 -35.76 0.48 34.08
N GLY A 586 -35.66 0.29 32.75
CA GLY A 586 -36.66 0.77 31.80
C GLY A 586 -38.05 0.17 32.00
N ILE A 587 -38.13 -1.14 32.28
CA ILE A 587 -39.39 -1.82 32.62
C ILE A 587 -40.00 -1.27 33.92
N LEU A 588 -39.18 -0.97 34.93
CA LEU A 588 -39.65 -0.39 36.19
C LEU A 588 -40.16 1.05 36.02
N ILE A 589 -39.51 1.87 35.19
CA ILE A 589 -40.00 3.22 34.81
C ILE A 589 -41.37 3.11 34.17
N SER A 590 -41.54 2.19 33.23
CA SER A 590 -42.81 1.91 32.56
C SER A 590 -43.93 1.57 33.55
N ARG A 591 -43.65 0.76 34.59
CA ARG A 591 -44.63 0.38 35.62
C ARG A 591 -45.03 1.52 36.55
N LEU A 592 -44.15 2.48 36.81
CA LEU A 592 -44.38 3.58 37.75
C LEU A 592 -45.19 4.75 37.16
N LYS A 593 -45.48 4.72 35.85
CA LYS A 593 -46.30 5.69 35.11
C LYS A 593 -45.93 7.14 35.46
N GLU A 594 -46.86 7.92 36.01
CA GLU A 594 -46.66 9.35 36.28
C GLU A 594 -45.50 9.66 37.24
N LYS A 595 -45.23 8.79 38.23
CA LYS A 595 -44.14 9.04 39.20
C LYS A 595 -42.75 9.01 38.55
N ALA A 596 -42.61 8.35 37.40
CA ALA A 596 -41.34 8.20 36.69
C ALA A 596 -41.25 9.05 35.41
N LYS A 597 -42.22 9.95 35.17
CA LYS A 597 -42.27 10.78 33.96
C LYS A 597 -41.00 11.63 33.76
N ILE A 598 -40.52 12.29 34.81
CA ILE A 598 -39.29 13.11 34.77
C ILE A 598 -38.09 12.28 34.31
N LEU A 599 -37.99 11.04 34.78
CA LEU A 599 -36.89 10.15 34.46
C LEU A 599 -36.97 9.66 33.01
N ARG A 600 -38.18 9.34 32.52
CA ARG A 600 -38.43 9.02 31.11
C ARG A 600 -38.07 10.19 30.19
N ASP A 601 -38.54 11.39 30.50
CA ASP A 601 -38.27 12.60 29.72
C ASP A 601 -36.77 12.93 29.68
N PHE A 602 -36.05 12.70 30.80
CA PHE A 602 -34.60 12.85 30.86
C PHE A 602 -33.87 11.92 29.88
N PHE A 603 -34.18 10.61 29.88
CA PHE A 603 -33.52 9.67 28.97
C PHE A 603 -33.90 9.92 27.51
N GLU A 604 -35.12 10.37 27.24
CA GLU A 604 -35.56 10.76 25.89
C GLU A 604 -34.80 11.99 25.37
N ALA A 605 -34.63 13.02 26.21
CA ALA A 605 -33.80 14.19 25.88
C ALA A 605 -32.33 13.82 25.68
N MET A 606 -31.79 12.95 26.55
CA MET A 606 -30.42 12.44 26.43
C MET A 606 -30.22 11.68 25.11
N LEU A 607 -31.16 10.80 24.74
CA LEU A 607 -31.12 10.06 23.48
C LEU A 607 -31.09 11.03 22.29
N ALA A 608 -31.93 12.07 22.29
CA ALA A 608 -31.96 13.08 21.23
C ALA A 608 -30.63 13.84 21.10
N VAL A 609 -29.98 14.21 22.22
CA VAL A 609 -28.66 14.87 22.22
C VAL A 609 -27.57 13.94 21.70
N VAL A 610 -27.56 12.68 22.16
CA VAL A 610 -26.58 11.68 21.69
C VAL A 610 -26.74 11.43 20.19
N MET A 611 -27.96 11.43 19.66
CA MET A 611 -28.22 11.34 18.22
C MET A 611 -27.63 12.49 17.40
N LEU A 612 -27.59 13.71 17.96
CA LEU A 612 -26.91 14.85 17.31
C LEU A 612 -25.39 14.65 17.28
N LEU A 613 -24.80 14.08 18.35
CA LEU A 613 -23.38 13.75 18.39
C LEU A 613 -23.01 12.66 17.37
N VAL A 614 -23.86 11.63 17.22
CA VAL A 614 -23.71 10.60 16.19
C VAL A 614 -23.66 11.24 14.79
N ARG A 615 -24.55 12.20 14.50
CA ARG A 615 -24.55 12.88 13.20
C ARG A 615 -23.22 13.59 12.91
N ILE A 616 -22.62 14.22 13.92
CA ILE A 616 -21.30 14.86 13.80
C ILE A 616 -20.21 13.80 13.54
N ALA A 617 -20.22 12.70 14.28
CA ALA A 617 -19.28 11.59 14.07
C ALA A 617 -19.37 11.00 12.65
N MET A 618 -20.59 10.86 12.12
CA MET A 618 -20.82 10.36 10.77
C MET A 618 -20.30 11.30 9.68
N LEU A 619 -20.29 12.62 9.90
CA LEU A 619 -19.63 13.56 8.98
C LEU A 619 -18.12 13.33 8.89
N TYR A 620 -17.47 12.90 9.98
CA TYR A 620 -16.04 12.60 10.01
C TYR A 620 -15.70 11.22 9.41
N SER A 621 -16.68 10.31 9.35
CA SER A 621 -16.47 8.92 8.91
C SER A 621 -15.78 8.75 7.54
N PRO A 622 -16.03 9.56 6.49
CA PRO A 622 -15.35 9.37 5.20
C PRO A 622 -13.84 9.59 5.32
N ILE A 623 -13.42 10.55 6.15
CA ILE A 623 -12.01 10.86 6.42
C ILE A 623 -11.42 9.74 7.28
N GLY A 624 -12.07 9.42 8.41
CA GLY A 624 -11.60 8.38 9.32
C GLY A 624 -11.42 7.03 8.65
N ILE A 625 -12.41 6.57 7.88
CA ILE A 625 -12.37 5.29 7.17
C ILE A 625 -11.28 5.30 6.09
N PHE A 626 -11.13 6.38 5.32
CA PHE A 626 -10.10 6.47 4.29
C PHE A 626 -8.69 6.27 4.86
N PHE A 627 -8.36 6.97 5.94
CA PHE A 627 -7.04 6.88 6.57
C PHE A 627 -6.81 5.52 7.24
N LEU A 628 -7.84 4.94 7.87
CA LEU A 628 -7.78 3.63 8.50
C LEU A 628 -7.54 2.50 7.47
N ILE A 629 -8.23 2.56 6.33
CA ILE A 629 -8.01 1.63 5.21
C ILE A 629 -6.61 1.81 4.64
N THR A 630 -6.20 3.06 4.39
CA THR A 630 -4.90 3.36 3.77
C THR A 630 -3.75 2.89 4.65
N ALA A 631 -3.77 3.21 5.95
CA ALA A 631 -2.77 2.75 6.90
C ALA A 631 -2.71 1.21 6.93
N LYS A 632 -3.86 0.53 6.93
CA LYS A 632 -3.87 -0.94 7.00
C LYS A 632 -3.38 -1.60 5.72
N ILE A 633 -3.67 -1.02 4.55
CA ILE A 633 -3.11 -1.47 3.26
C ILE A 633 -1.58 -1.32 3.24
N LEU A 634 -1.06 -0.22 3.78
CA LEU A 634 0.38 0.03 3.83
C LEU A 634 1.12 -0.86 4.84
N ASP A 635 0.44 -1.30 5.89
CA ASP A 635 0.96 -2.22 6.92
C ASP A 635 1.00 -3.70 6.46
N MET A 636 0.39 -4.03 5.32
CA MET A 636 0.25 -5.40 4.84
C MET A 636 1.19 -5.73 3.68
N ASP A 637 1.91 -6.86 3.81
CA ASP A 637 2.88 -7.33 2.82
C ASP A 637 2.21 -7.87 1.53
N ASP A 638 0.98 -8.41 1.61
CA ASP A 638 0.27 -9.04 0.47
C ASP A 638 -1.19 -8.55 0.33
N LEU A 639 -1.39 -7.51 -0.49
CA LEU A 639 -2.70 -6.86 -0.71
C LEU A 639 -3.76 -7.81 -1.32
N ARG A 640 -3.34 -8.75 -2.16
CA ARG A 640 -4.26 -9.65 -2.90
C ARG A 640 -4.96 -10.64 -1.98
N ASP A 641 -4.22 -11.21 -1.04
CA ASP A 641 -4.74 -12.23 -0.12
C ASP A 641 -5.60 -11.61 0.99
N PHE A 642 -5.26 -10.39 1.41
CA PHE A 642 -6.13 -9.57 2.28
C PHE A 642 -7.46 -9.21 1.61
N LEU A 643 -7.42 -8.68 0.38
CA LEU A 643 -8.66 -8.37 -0.36
C LEU A 643 -9.50 -9.63 -0.64
N GLY A 644 -8.85 -10.77 -0.86
CA GLY A 644 -9.52 -12.06 -1.04
C GLY A 644 -10.25 -12.55 0.22
N SER A 645 -9.59 -12.53 1.38
CA SER A 645 -10.18 -12.96 2.66
C SER A 645 -11.29 -12.01 3.13
N LEU A 646 -11.05 -10.69 3.07
CA LEU A 646 -12.05 -9.68 3.43
C LEU A 646 -13.27 -9.70 2.48
N GLY A 647 -13.04 -9.91 1.18
CA GLY A 647 -14.11 -10.09 0.20
C GLY A 647 -14.96 -11.33 0.46
N LEU A 648 -14.33 -12.44 0.87
CA LEU A 648 -15.04 -13.69 1.20
C LEU A 648 -15.82 -13.57 2.52
N TYR A 649 -15.28 -12.83 3.50
CA TYR A 649 -16.02 -12.44 4.70
C TYR A 649 -17.28 -11.63 4.34
N MET A 650 -17.14 -10.60 3.52
CA MET A 650 -18.26 -9.77 3.07
C MET A 650 -19.32 -10.62 2.35
N ALA A 651 -18.91 -11.52 1.46
CA ALA A 651 -19.81 -12.44 0.78
C ALA A 651 -20.54 -13.38 1.77
N THR A 652 -19.86 -13.87 2.80
CA THR A 652 -20.46 -14.73 3.84
C THR A 652 -21.59 -14.00 4.58
N VAL A 653 -21.35 -12.75 4.99
CA VAL A 653 -22.37 -11.92 5.66
C VAL A 653 -23.56 -11.66 4.72
N LEU A 654 -23.31 -11.23 3.49
CA LEU A 654 -24.38 -10.90 2.54
C LEU A 654 -25.24 -12.12 2.18
N VAL A 655 -24.62 -13.29 2.00
CA VAL A 655 -25.35 -14.55 1.78
C VAL A 655 -26.18 -14.91 3.00
N GLY A 656 -25.64 -14.76 4.21
CA GLY A 656 -26.38 -14.99 5.45
C GLY A 656 -27.60 -14.08 5.60
N LEU A 657 -27.42 -12.77 5.39
CA LEU A 657 -28.50 -11.78 5.41
C LEU A 657 -29.57 -12.08 4.35
N PHE A 658 -29.16 -12.51 3.15
CA PHE A 658 -30.08 -12.88 2.09
C PHE A 658 -30.91 -14.11 2.46
N ILE A 659 -30.27 -15.17 2.99
CA ILE A 659 -30.95 -16.39 3.43
C ILE A 659 -31.94 -16.06 4.56
N HIS A 660 -31.50 -15.32 5.58
CA HIS A 660 -32.36 -14.95 6.69
C HIS A 660 -33.55 -14.09 6.22
N GLY A 661 -33.24 -13.03 5.46
CA GLY A 661 -34.21 -12.04 5.00
C GLY A 661 -35.22 -12.55 3.99
N PHE A 662 -34.81 -13.31 2.98
CA PHE A 662 -35.67 -13.68 1.85
C PHE A 662 -36.13 -15.14 1.86
N ILE A 663 -35.58 -15.98 2.73
CA ILE A 663 -35.97 -17.39 2.85
C ILE A 663 -36.59 -17.64 4.23
N ILE A 664 -35.86 -17.40 5.31
CA ILE A 664 -36.29 -17.79 6.66
C ILE A 664 -37.44 -16.93 7.18
N LEU A 665 -37.30 -15.60 7.16
CA LEU A 665 -38.37 -14.71 7.64
C LEU A 665 -39.69 -14.88 6.85
N PRO A 666 -39.68 -14.94 5.50
CA PRO A 666 -40.86 -15.26 4.70
C PRO A 666 -41.46 -16.65 4.98
N LEU A 667 -40.63 -17.65 5.28
CA LEU A 667 -41.08 -18.99 5.63
C LEU A 667 -41.79 -19.00 6.99
N ILE A 668 -41.23 -18.31 7.99
CA ILE A 668 -41.84 -18.15 9.31
C ILE A 668 -43.21 -17.46 9.18
N LEU A 669 -43.27 -16.37 8.39
CA LEU A 669 -44.53 -15.68 8.11
C LEU A 669 -45.56 -16.65 7.50
N TYR A 670 -45.19 -17.37 6.43
CA TYR A 670 -46.10 -18.29 5.76
C TYR A 670 -46.57 -19.44 6.67
N VAL A 671 -45.67 -20.03 7.46
CA VAL A 671 -46.01 -21.15 8.35
C VAL A 671 -47.00 -20.74 9.43
N ILE A 672 -46.84 -19.54 10.02
CA ILE A 672 -47.68 -19.07 11.13
C ILE A 672 -48.97 -18.43 10.63
N THR A 673 -48.90 -17.47 9.70
CA THR A 673 -50.07 -16.66 9.30
C THR A 673 -50.76 -17.16 8.03
N ARG A 674 -50.13 -18.09 7.29
CA ARG A 674 -50.56 -18.57 5.96
C ARG A 674 -50.71 -17.47 4.91
N MET A 675 -50.09 -16.30 5.14
CA MET A 675 -50.11 -15.18 4.20
C MET A 675 -49.10 -15.38 3.06
N ASN A 676 -49.39 -14.80 1.89
CA ASN A 676 -48.45 -14.81 0.77
C ASN A 676 -47.29 -13.82 1.02
N SER A 677 -46.12 -14.35 1.38
CA SER A 677 -44.94 -13.56 1.74
C SER A 677 -44.40 -12.69 0.61
N PHE A 678 -44.55 -13.08 -0.67
CA PHE A 678 -44.11 -12.25 -1.81
C PHE A 678 -44.95 -10.97 -1.96
N LYS A 679 -46.26 -11.07 -1.71
CA LYS A 679 -47.14 -9.89 -1.70
C LYS A 679 -46.76 -8.95 -0.56
N TYR A 680 -46.44 -9.51 0.61
CA TYR A 680 -46.01 -8.76 1.79
C TYR A 680 -44.68 -8.00 1.55
N ILE A 681 -43.68 -8.68 0.98
CA ILE A 681 -42.39 -8.08 0.57
C ILE A 681 -42.62 -6.90 -0.38
N ARG A 682 -43.50 -7.05 -1.37
CA ARG A 682 -43.81 -5.98 -2.32
C ARG A 682 -44.40 -4.75 -1.62
N GLY A 683 -45.25 -4.96 -0.62
CA GLY A 683 -45.79 -3.88 0.23
C GLY A 683 -44.70 -3.13 1.00
N MET A 684 -43.66 -3.84 1.43
CA MET A 684 -42.53 -3.27 2.20
C MET A 684 -41.41 -2.65 1.36
N SER A 685 -41.40 -2.82 0.04
CA SER A 685 -40.31 -2.39 -0.86
C SER A 685 -39.83 -0.95 -0.64
N GLN A 686 -40.74 0.00 -0.41
CA GLN A 686 -40.40 1.40 -0.16
C GLN A 686 -39.63 1.58 1.15
N ALA A 687 -40.06 0.94 2.24
CA ALA A 687 -39.36 0.99 3.52
C ALA A 687 -37.98 0.30 3.42
N LEU A 688 -37.85 -0.80 2.67
CA LEU A 688 -36.57 -1.48 2.49
C LEU A 688 -35.55 -0.61 1.74
N VAL A 689 -35.98 0.09 0.69
CA VAL A 689 -35.12 1.03 -0.04
C VAL A 689 -34.72 2.21 0.84
N THR A 690 -35.65 2.73 1.65
CA THR A 690 -35.34 3.80 2.61
C THR A 690 -34.37 3.32 3.70
N ALA A 691 -34.54 2.12 4.24
CA ALA A 691 -33.65 1.52 5.24
C ALA A 691 -32.24 1.31 4.67
N PHE A 692 -32.15 0.81 3.43
CA PHE A 692 -30.89 0.64 2.73
C PHE A 692 -30.18 1.97 2.48
N GLY A 693 -30.91 3.02 2.09
CA GLY A 693 -30.36 4.35 1.83
C GLY A 693 -29.91 5.09 3.09
N THR A 694 -30.66 4.95 4.18
CA THR A 694 -30.41 5.67 5.44
C THR A 694 -29.50 4.91 6.42
N ALA A 695 -29.41 3.59 6.29
CA ALA A 695 -28.76 2.68 7.23
C ALA A 695 -29.28 2.78 8.69
N SER A 696 -30.47 3.36 8.90
CA SER A 696 -31.07 3.51 10.24
C SER A 696 -32.51 2.99 10.29
N SER A 697 -32.78 2.09 11.24
CA SER A 697 -34.13 1.54 11.45
C SER A 697 -35.08 2.61 12.02
N SER A 698 -34.60 3.48 12.93
CA SER A 698 -35.41 4.55 13.52
C SER A 698 -35.75 5.65 12.51
N ALA A 699 -34.82 6.04 11.63
CA ALA A 699 -35.09 6.99 10.55
C ALA A 699 -36.12 6.48 9.53
N THR A 700 -36.22 5.15 9.39
CA THR A 700 -37.14 4.50 8.44
C THR A 700 -38.52 4.22 9.05
N LEU A 701 -38.68 4.38 10.37
CA LEU A 701 -39.90 4.04 11.10
C LEU A 701 -41.19 4.70 10.54
N PRO A 702 -41.21 6.00 10.16
CA PRO A 702 -42.42 6.61 9.58
C PRO A 702 -42.86 6.00 8.25
N VAL A 703 -41.90 5.61 7.40
CA VAL A 703 -42.18 4.95 6.12
C VAL A 703 -42.63 3.50 6.35
N THR A 704 -42.06 2.86 7.37
CA THR A 704 -42.42 1.50 7.81
C THR A 704 -43.87 1.45 8.29
N PHE A 705 -44.30 2.42 9.11
CA PHE A 705 -45.70 2.57 9.53
C PHE A 705 -46.65 2.60 8.34
N ARG A 706 -46.41 3.49 7.37
CA ARG A 706 -47.25 3.60 6.16
C ARG A 706 -47.29 2.30 5.37
N CYS A 707 -46.15 1.62 5.17
CA CYS A 707 -46.13 0.37 4.41
C CYS A 707 -46.88 -0.75 5.13
N VAL A 708 -46.75 -0.85 6.45
CA VAL A 708 -47.41 -1.87 7.28
C VAL A 708 -48.93 -1.64 7.36
N GLU A 709 -49.36 -0.40 7.62
CA GLU A 709 -50.78 -0.05 7.80
C GLU A 709 -51.52 0.11 6.47
N GLU A 710 -50.97 0.87 5.51
CA GLU A 710 -51.69 1.24 4.28
C GLU A 710 -51.55 0.19 3.18
N LYS A 711 -50.38 -0.46 3.04
CA LYS A 711 -50.13 -1.44 1.96
C LYS A 711 -50.33 -2.89 2.38
N ASN A 712 -49.97 -3.22 3.62
CA ASN A 712 -50.08 -4.58 4.16
C ASN A 712 -51.29 -4.76 5.10
N HIS A 713 -52.03 -3.69 5.40
CA HIS A 713 -53.30 -3.70 6.13
C HIS A 713 -53.23 -4.32 7.54
N ILE A 714 -52.15 -4.05 8.26
CA ILE A 714 -52.00 -4.45 9.66
C ILE A 714 -52.67 -3.44 10.59
N ASP A 715 -53.33 -3.93 11.65
CA ASP A 715 -53.98 -3.10 12.68
C ASP A 715 -53.02 -2.07 13.30
N PRO A 716 -53.36 -0.76 13.27
CA PRO A 716 -52.55 0.31 13.86
C PRO A 716 -52.23 0.14 15.35
N ARG A 717 -53.07 -0.57 16.10
CA ARG A 717 -52.82 -0.89 17.52
C ARG A 717 -51.60 -1.79 17.68
N VAL A 718 -51.40 -2.71 16.74
CA VAL A 718 -50.26 -3.64 16.74
C VAL A 718 -49.02 -2.96 16.17
N SER A 719 -49.12 -2.28 15.03
CA SER A 719 -47.96 -1.61 14.40
C SER A 719 -47.32 -0.57 15.32
N ARG A 720 -48.13 0.28 15.97
CA ARG A 720 -47.67 1.37 16.87
C ARG A 720 -47.01 0.88 18.14
N PHE A 721 -47.27 -0.36 18.52
CA PHE A 721 -46.61 -1.00 19.64
C PHE A 721 -45.37 -1.80 19.20
N VAL A 722 -45.51 -2.63 18.18
CA VAL A 722 -44.51 -3.63 17.80
C VAL A 722 -43.33 -3.00 17.03
N LEU A 723 -43.56 -2.06 16.10
CA LEU A 723 -42.48 -1.49 15.29
C LEU A 723 -41.45 -0.68 16.10
N PRO A 724 -41.83 0.20 17.05
CA PRO A 724 -40.84 0.91 17.87
C PRO A 724 -40.01 -0.02 18.76
N VAL A 725 -40.63 -1.08 19.29
CA VAL A 725 -39.93 -2.13 20.06
C VAL A 725 -38.97 -2.90 19.17
N GLY A 726 -39.43 -3.31 17.98
CA GLY A 726 -38.62 -4.01 16.98
C GLY A 726 -37.39 -3.21 16.58
N ALA A 727 -37.55 -1.92 16.29
CA ALA A 727 -36.44 -1.06 15.89
C ALA A 727 -35.27 -1.05 16.90
N THR A 728 -35.52 -1.32 18.18
CA THR A 728 -34.51 -1.38 19.24
C THR A 728 -34.08 -2.81 19.57
N VAL A 729 -35.02 -3.75 19.66
CA VAL A 729 -34.75 -5.12 20.16
C VAL A 729 -34.41 -6.09 19.04
N ASN A 730 -35.06 -5.97 17.88
CA ASN A 730 -34.99 -6.93 16.79
C ASN A 730 -33.88 -6.56 15.80
N MET A 731 -32.68 -7.01 16.10
CA MET A 731 -31.48 -6.71 15.33
C MET A 731 -30.88 -7.96 14.69
N ASP A 732 -31.71 -8.73 13.98
CA ASP A 732 -31.34 -9.97 13.29
C ASP A 732 -30.05 -9.85 12.46
N GLY A 733 -29.96 -8.81 11.62
CA GLY A 733 -28.82 -8.57 10.75
C GLY A 733 -27.55 -8.21 11.53
N THR A 734 -27.68 -7.56 12.69
CA THR A 734 -26.56 -7.23 13.58
C THR A 734 -26.03 -8.48 14.27
N ALA A 735 -26.91 -9.33 14.82
CA ALA A 735 -26.50 -10.57 15.47
C ALA A 735 -25.80 -11.55 14.50
N LEU A 736 -26.34 -11.70 13.28
CA LEU A 736 -25.72 -12.52 12.24
C LEU A 736 -24.32 -12.01 11.90
N TYR A 737 -24.20 -10.71 11.67
CA TYR A 737 -22.93 -10.06 11.36
C TYR A 737 -21.89 -10.26 12.46
N GLU A 738 -22.27 -10.00 13.72
CA GLU A 738 -21.34 -10.09 14.85
C GLU A 738 -20.82 -11.51 15.07
N ALA A 739 -21.70 -12.50 14.93
CA ALA A 739 -21.31 -13.90 15.05
C ALA A 739 -20.33 -14.32 13.93
N VAL A 740 -20.58 -13.90 12.69
CA VAL A 740 -19.69 -14.15 11.55
C VAL A 740 -18.34 -13.45 11.74
N ALA A 741 -18.36 -12.18 12.14
CA ALA A 741 -17.17 -11.37 12.36
C ALA A 741 -16.28 -11.94 13.48
N ALA A 742 -16.87 -12.42 14.58
CA ALA A 742 -16.13 -12.99 15.70
C ALA A 742 -15.36 -14.25 15.30
N ILE A 743 -16.02 -15.14 14.56
CA ILE A 743 -15.41 -16.38 14.07
C ILE A 743 -14.39 -16.07 12.97
N TYR A 744 -14.65 -15.09 12.10
CA TYR A 744 -13.69 -14.63 11.10
C TYR A 744 -12.40 -14.12 11.74
N ILE A 745 -12.49 -13.27 12.77
CA ILE A 745 -11.32 -12.77 13.50
C ILE A 745 -10.57 -13.91 14.21
N ALA A 746 -11.29 -14.85 14.82
CA ALA A 746 -10.66 -16.04 15.42
C ALA A 746 -9.91 -16.89 14.37
N GLN A 747 -10.50 -17.07 13.18
CA GLN A 747 -9.87 -17.79 12.07
C GLN A 747 -8.62 -17.05 11.55
N LEU A 748 -8.68 -15.73 11.39
CA LEU A 748 -7.54 -14.91 10.97
C LEU A 748 -6.35 -15.02 11.93
N ASN A 749 -6.63 -15.10 13.24
CA ASN A 749 -5.62 -15.20 14.29
C ASN A 749 -5.21 -16.64 14.62
N GLY A 750 -5.77 -17.64 13.92
CA GLY A 750 -5.48 -19.05 14.19
C GLY A 750 -5.93 -19.54 15.58
N ILE A 751 -6.91 -18.85 16.20
CA ILE A 751 -7.43 -19.22 17.52
C ILE A 751 -8.52 -20.28 17.35
N PRO A 752 -8.32 -21.51 17.85
CA PRO A 752 -9.33 -22.56 17.73
C PRO A 752 -10.54 -22.26 18.62
N LEU A 753 -11.74 -22.27 18.01
CA LEU A 753 -13.00 -22.15 18.73
C LEU A 753 -13.60 -23.54 18.99
N ASP A 754 -13.72 -23.87 20.27
CA ASP A 754 -14.40 -25.10 20.73
C ASP A 754 -15.93 -24.95 20.63
N ALA A 755 -16.67 -26.07 20.65
CA ALA A 755 -18.13 -26.09 20.49
C ALA A 755 -18.84 -25.21 21.53
N VAL A 756 -18.33 -25.18 22.77
CA VAL A 756 -18.86 -24.30 23.83
C VAL A 756 -18.64 -22.83 23.49
N LYS A 757 -17.46 -22.46 22.98
CA LYS A 757 -17.17 -21.07 22.58
C LYS A 757 -18.09 -20.62 21.44
N ILE A 758 -18.42 -21.51 20.50
CA ILE A 758 -19.36 -21.22 19.41
C ILE A 758 -20.78 -20.95 19.95
N ILE A 759 -21.25 -21.73 20.92
CA ILE A 759 -22.55 -21.50 21.58
C ILE A 759 -22.53 -20.15 22.31
N VAL A 760 -21.45 -19.88 23.05
CA VAL A 760 -21.27 -18.58 23.73
C VAL A 760 -21.28 -17.44 22.71
N THR A 761 -20.59 -17.56 21.57
CA THR A 761 -20.63 -16.55 20.48
C THR A 761 -22.05 -16.29 20.00
N SER A 762 -22.86 -17.33 19.80
CA SER A 762 -24.25 -17.15 19.36
C SER A 762 -25.05 -16.36 20.37
N PHE A 763 -24.93 -16.71 21.66
CA PHE A 763 -25.70 -16.07 22.72
C PHE A 763 -25.23 -14.64 23.00
N THR A 764 -23.92 -14.40 22.98
CA THR A 764 -23.35 -13.06 23.18
C THR A 764 -23.66 -12.14 22.02
N ALA A 765 -23.63 -12.62 20.77
CA ALA A 765 -24.03 -11.82 19.60
C ALA A 765 -25.52 -11.45 19.64
N THR A 766 -26.40 -12.38 20.02
CA THR A 766 -27.84 -12.08 20.17
C THR A 766 -28.12 -11.06 21.28
N LEU A 767 -27.41 -11.13 22.41
CA LEU A 767 -27.57 -10.16 23.50
C LEU A 767 -26.93 -8.80 23.17
N ALA A 768 -25.76 -8.80 22.53
CA ALA A 768 -25.07 -7.59 22.11
C ALA A 768 -25.87 -6.83 21.04
N SER A 769 -26.53 -7.55 20.12
CA SER A 769 -27.36 -6.93 19.09
C SER A 769 -28.58 -6.17 19.64
N ILE A 770 -29.14 -6.58 20.79
CA ILE A 770 -30.23 -5.82 21.46
C ILE A 770 -29.72 -4.48 21.99
N GLY A 771 -28.42 -4.40 22.32
CA GLY A 771 -27.76 -3.18 22.75
C GLY A 771 -27.27 -2.29 21.62
N ALA A 772 -27.34 -2.73 20.36
CA ALA A 772 -27.04 -1.87 19.24
C ALA A 772 -28.17 -0.86 19.09
N ALA A 773 -27.84 0.42 18.99
CA ALA A 773 -28.86 1.42 18.72
C ALA A 773 -29.25 1.40 17.24
N SER A 774 -30.46 1.85 16.93
CA SER A 774 -31.07 1.84 15.59
C SER A 774 -30.46 2.87 14.61
N ILE A 775 -29.15 3.06 14.67
CA ILE A 775 -28.38 4.10 13.98
C ILE A 775 -27.32 3.47 13.08
N PRO A 776 -26.80 4.21 12.08
CA PRO A 776 -25.74 3.69 11.23
C PRO A 776 -24.51 3.28 12.03
N GLN A 777 -23.89 2.17 11.62
CA GLN A 777 -22.64 1.62 12.17
C GLN A 777 -22.69 1.16 13.64
N ALA A 778 -23.87 1.07 14.26
CA ALA A 778 -24.00 0.61 15.64
C ALA A 778 -23.46 -0.81 15.87
N GLY A 779 -23.53 -1.68 14.85
CA GLY A 779 -23.02 -3.05 14.91
C GLY A 779 -21.50 -3.16 15.14
N LEU A 780 -20.71 -2.15 14.74
CA LEU A 780 -19.26 -2.14 14.98
C LEU A 780 -18.91 -1.92 16.45
N VAL A 781 -19.71 -1.09 17.09
CA VAL A 781 -19.59 -0.76 18.51
C VAL A 781 -19.88 -1.99 19.37
N THR A 782 -20.95 -2.71 19.03
CA THR A 782 -21.38 -3.91 19.75
C THR A 782 -20.51 -5.13 19.44
N MET A 783 -19.84 -5.15 18.28
CA MET A 783 -18.86 -6.18 17.94
C MET A 783 -17.70 -6.29 18.95
N VAL A 784 -17.24 -5.16 19.51
CA VAL A 784 -16.19 -5.16 20.55
C VAL A 784 -16.65 -5.93 21.80
N ILE A 785 -17.94 -5.91 22.11
CA ILE A 785 -18.53 -6.65 23.23
C ILE A 785 -18.39 -8.15 22.99
N VAL A 786 -18.75 -8.60 21.79
CA VAL A 786 -18.70 -10.02 21.40
C VAL A 786 -17.26 -10.53 21.43
N LEU A 787 -16.29 -9.75 20.92
CA LEU A 787 -14.88 -10.15 20.96
C LEU A 787 -14.32 -10.22 22.37
N ASN A 788 -14.61 -9.23 23.21
CA ASN A 788 -14.16 -9.22 24.60
C ASN A 788 -14.75 -10.40 25.38
N ALA A 789 -16.03 -10.73 25.15
CA ALA A 789 -16.67 -11.89 25.76
C ALA A 789 -16.02 -13.22 25.36
N LEU A 790 -15.41 -13.29 24.18
CA LEU A 790 -14.68 -14.46 23.67
C LEU A 790 -13.18 -14.44 24.00
N GLY A 791 -12.68 -13.36 24.61
CA GLY A 791 -11.25 -13.15 24.85
C GLY A 791 -10.43 -12.93 23.59
N LEU A 792 -11.06 -12.47 22.50
CA LEU A 792 -10.42 -12.16 21.22
C LEU A 792 -9.91 -10.71 21.21
N PRO A 793 -8.80 -10.40 20.50
CA PRO A 793 -8.25 -9.05 20.44
C PRO A 793 -9.21 -8.09 19.72
N ALA A 794 -9.79 -7.15 20.45
CA ALA A 794 -10.75 -6.17 19.92
C ALA A 794 -10.12 -5.16 18.94
N GLU A 795 -8.80 -5.06 18.87
CA GLU A 795 -8.09 -4.19 17.92
C GLU A 795 -8.23 -4.66 16.47
N GLU A 796 -8.47 -5.96 16.26
CA GLU A 796 -8.61 -6.58 14.95
C GLU A 796 -9.92 -6.18 14.23
N VAL A 797 -10.88 -5.57 14.93
CA VAL A 797 -12.12 -5.04 14.32
C VAL A 797 -11.80 -3.97 13.25
N LYS A 798 -10.65 -3.28 13.36
CA LYS A 798 -10.17 -2.32 12.36
C LYS A 798 -10.17 -2.90 10.94
N THR A 799 -9.88 -4.19 10.78
CA THR A 799 -9.86 -4.87 9.47
C THR A 799 -11.22 -4.92 8.81
N ILE A 800 -12.31 -4.95 9.61
CA ILE A 800 -13.68 -5.07 9.14
C ILE A 800 -14.30 -3.70 8.82
N TYR A 801 -13.82 -2.63 9.45
CA TYR A 801 -14.34 -1.26 9.26
C TYR A 801 -14.35 -0.83 7.79
N ALA A 802 -13.39 -1.31 7.00
CA ALA A 802 -13.27 -1.01 5.57
C ALA A 802 -14.53 -1.34 4.75
N VAL A 803 -15.25 -2.40 5.14
CA VAL A 803 -16.40 -2.93 4.41
C VAL A 803 -17.72 -2.75 5.14
N ASP A 804 -17.68 -2.37 6.43
CA ASP A 804 -18.89 -2.30 7.26
C ASP A 804 -19.88 -1.24 6.77
N TRP A 805 -19.41 -0.11 6.23
CA TRP A 805 -20.28 0.94 5.70
C TRP A 805 -21.28 0.42 4.65
N LEU A 806 -20.92 -0.64 3.92
CA LEU A 806 -21.78 -1.30 2.95
C LEU A 806 -22.65 -2.38 3.63
N LEU A 807 -22.03 -3.24 4.45
CA LEU A 807 -22.73 -4.32 5.15
C LEU A 807 -23.86 -3.78 6.04
N ASP A 808 -23.64 -2.65 6.70
CA ASP A 808 -24.60 -1.98 7.58
C ASP A 808 -25.94 -1.70 6.91
N ARG A 809 -25.93 -1.26 5.65
CA ARG A 809 -27.15 -0.95 4.87
C ARG A 809 -28.02 -2.19 4.68
N PHE A 810 -27.39 -3.34 4.44
CA PHE A 810 -28.10 -4.61 4.31
C PHE A 810 -28.62 -5.09 5.66
N ARG A 811 -27.84 -4.96 6.75
CA ARG A 811 -28.28 -5.30 8.11
C ARG A 811 -29.54 -4.51 8.48
N THR A 812 -29.52 -3.20 8.31
CA THR A 812 -30.65 -2.33 8.63
C THR A 812 -31.88 -2.67 7.81
N ALA A 813 -31.74 -2.93 6.50
CA ALA A 813 -32.87 -3.32 5.66
C ALA A 813 -33.51 -4.63 6.13
N ILE A 814 -32.71 -5.63 6.54
CA ILE A 814 -33.23 -6.90 7.08
C ILE A 814 -33.89 -6.71 8.46
N ASN A 815 -33.33 -5.86 9.33
CA ASN A 815 -33.94 -5.57 10.63
C ASN A 815 -35.34 -4.94 10.46
N VAL A 816 -35.46 -3.89 9.62
CA VAL A 816 -36.76 -3.26 9.30
C VAL A 816 -37.74 -4.26 8.68
N PHE A 817 -37.23 -5.18 7.86
CA PHE A 817 -38.06 -6.24 7.31
C PHE A 817 -38.57 -7.20 8.38
N GLY A 818 -37.69 -7.66 9.28
CA GLY A 818 -38.02 -8.50 10.42
C GLY A 818 -39.05 -7.86 11.35
N ASP A 819 -38.94 -6.55 11.60
CA ASP A 819 -39.89 -5.77 12.41
C ASP A 819 -41.29 -5.82 11.80
N SER A 820 -41.37 -5.58 10.50
CA SER A 820 -42.64 -5.60 9.77
C SER A 820 -43.29 -6.98 9.78
N ILE A 821 -42.51 -8.06 9.66
CA ILE A 821 -43.03 -9.43 9.74
C ILE A 821 -43.48 -9.76 11.16
N GLY A 822 -42.75 -9.28 12.17
CA GLY A 822 -43.13 -9.39 13.57
C GLY A 822 -44.52 -8.79 13.82
N CYS A 823 -44.82 -7.62 13.25
CA CYS A 823 -46.17 -7.05 13.32
C CYS A 823 -47.25 -7.98 12.78
N ALA A 824 -47.04 -8.58 11.60
CA ALA A 824 -48.01 -9.47 10.97
C ALA A 824 -48.28 -10.73 11.81
N ILE A 825 -47.21 -11.29 12.39
CA ILE A 825 -47.30 -12.49 13.22
C ILE A 825 -47.99 -12.18 14.54
N VAL A 826 -47.60 -11.08 15.20
CA VAL A 826 -48.19 -10.67 16.48
C VAL A 826 -49.67 -10.32 16.29
N GLU A 827 -50.05 -9.64 15.21
CA GLU A 827 -51.44 -9.38 14.86
C GLU A 827 -52.21 -10.70 14.70
N HIS A 828 -51.71 -11.63 13.88
CA HIS A 828 -52.37 -12.92 13.66
C HIS A 828 -52.58 -13.71 14.95
N LEU A 829 -51.56 -13.77 15.81
CA LEU A 829 -51.61 -14.48 17.09
C LEU A 829 -52.51 -13.77 18.12
N SER A 830 -52.77 -12.47 17.94
CA SER A 830 -53.52 -11.64 18.88
C SER A 830 -54.92 -11.28 18.38
N ARG A 831 -55.37 -11.81 17.23
CA ARG A 831 -56.72 -11.58 16.67
C ARG A 831 -57.84 -11.74 17.68
N LYS A 832 -57.84 -12.84 18.46
CA LYS A 832 -58.87 -13.10 19.48
C LYS A 832 -58.96 -12.03 20.56
N GLU A 833 -57.85 -11.35 20.86
CA GLU A 833 -57.75 -10.28 21.85
C GLU A 833 -58.14 -8.93 21.21
N LEU A 834 -57.71 -8.68 19.98
CA LEU A 834 -58.08 -7.50 19.19
C LEU A 834 -59.59 -7.43 18.91
N ASP A 835 -60.21 -8.58 18.65
CA ASP A 835 -61.66 -8.74 18.43
C ASP A 835 -62.45 -8.58 19.74
N ALA A 836 -61.88 -9.00 20.87
CA ALA A 836 -62.48 -8.81 22.20
C ALA A 836 -62.46 -7.32 22.60
N ASP A 837 -61.36 -6.61 22.38
CA ASP A 837 -61.25 -5.16 22.61
C ASP A 837 -62.14 -4.34 21.67
N ALA A 838 -62.34 -4.81 20.42
CA ALA A 838 -63.28 -4.17 19.49
C ALA A 838 -64.74 -4.28 19.98
N ASN A 839 -65.12 -5.39 20.62
CA ASN A 839 -66.45 -5.58 21.19
C ASN A 839 -66.67 -4.83 22.51
N ILE A 840 -65.62 -4.52 23.27
CA ILE A 840 -65.69 -3.69 24.49
C ILE A 840 -65.77 -2.20 24.12
N ASN A 841 -65.01 -1.75 23.12
CA ASN A 841 -65.02 -0.36 22.68
C ASN A 841 -66.25 0.00 21.81
N GLY A 842 -66.94 -1.01 21.26
CA GLY A 842 -68.21 -0.84 20.53
C GLY A 842 -69.38 -0.36 21.40
N THR A 843 -69.29 -0.50 22.74
CA THR A 843 -70.26 0.05 23.69
C THR A 843 -69.94 1.49 24.14
N ASP A 844 -68.67 1.90 24.10
CA ASP A 844 -68.25 3.27 24.48
C ASP A 844 -68.30 4.28 23.31
N THR A 845 -68.30 3.81 22.06
CA THR A 845 -68.40 4.68 20.87
C THR A 845 -69.79 5.25 20.62
N ALA A 846 -70.81 4.82 21.36
CA ALA A 846 -72.17 5.38 21.26
C ALA A 846 -72.40 6.62 22.14
N MET A 847 -71.48 6.98 23.05
CA MET A 847 -71.64 8.15 23.94
C MET A 847 -70.74 9.36 23.61
N GLN A 848 -69.75 9.24 22.73
CA GLN A 848 -68.82 10.34 22.42
C GLN A 848 -69.12 11.09 21.11
N THR A 849 -70.13 10.69 20.35
CA THR A 849 -70.51 11.33 19.07
C THR A 849 -71.58 12.42 19.20
N LEU A 850 -71.96 12.84 20.42
CA LEU A 850 -73.01 13.83 20.66
C LEU A 850 -72.57 15.16 21.28
N VAL A 851 -71.27 15.43 21.43
CA VAL A 851 -70.81 16.74 21.93
C VAL A 851 -69.60 17.23 21.14
N SER A 852 -69.85 17.87 19.99
CA SER A 852 -69.14 19.09 19.55
C SER A 852 -69.46 19.41 18.08
N THR A 853 -70.60 20.04 17.85
CA THR A 853 -70.77 21.00 16.76
C THR A 853 -71.45 22.21 17.36
N ASP A 854 -70.70 23.29 17.58
CA ASP A 854 -71.21 24.65 17.43
C ASP A 854 -70.02 25.63 17.29
N THR A 855 -70.14 26.43 16.24
CA THR A 855 -69.35 27.59 15.84
C THR A 855 -69.52 28.77 16.81
N GLU A 856 -68.44 29.52 17.07
CA GLU A 856 -68.54 30.98 17.25
C GLU A 856 -67.20 31.70 17.00
N CYS A 857 -67.32 32.94 16.49
CA CYS A 857 -66.29 33.83 15.95
C CYS A 857 -66.12 35.04 16.90
N GLY A 858 -64.90 35.60 17.06
CA GLY A 858 -64.74 36.87 17.79
C GLY A 858 -63.32 37.31 18.17
N THR A 859 -62.69 38.06 17.26
CA THR A 859 -61.70 39.17 17.37
C THR A 859 -61.10 39.63 18.72
N GLY A 860 -59.79 39.96 18.71
CA GLY A 860 -59.20 41.06 19.50
C GLY A 860 -57.69 40.94 19.86
N THR A 861 -56.79 41.60 19.13
CA THR A 861 -55.38 41.89 19.50
C THR A 861 -55.28 43.13 20.43
N PRO A 862 -54.17 43.43 21.15
CA PRO A 862 -53.07 44.22 20.53
C PRO A 862 -51.62 44.09 21.11
N ASN A 863 -50.69 44.69 20.34
CA ASN A 863 -49.30 45.12 20.59
C ASN A 863 -48.19 44.04 20.46
N GLY A 864 -47.19 44.13 19.56
CA GLY A 864 -46.56 45.23 18.81
C GLY A 864 -45.04 45.10 19.03
N ILE A 865 -44.18 44.94 18.01
CA ILE A 865 -43.44 46.03 17.35
C ILE A 865 -42.79 45.48 16.06
N VAL A 866 -43.00 46.21 14.95
CA VAL A 866 -42.27 46.15 13.68
C VAL A 866 -41.63 47.52 13.48
N ILE A 867 -40.38 47.56 13.02
CA ILE A 867 -39.76 48.80 12.52
C ILE A 867 -39.12 48.53 11.14
N ARG A 868 -39.64 49.20 10.12
CA ARG A 868 -38.95 49.67 8.89
C ARG A 868 -38.81 51.20 9.03
N PRO A 869 -37.89 51.94 8.37
CA PRO A 869 -38.03 52.38 6.95
C PRO A 869 -36.67 52.81 6.28
N PRO A 870 -36.55 53.67 5.23
CA PRO A 870 -37.46 54.11 4.14
C PRO A 870 -36.85 54.13 2.69
N ASN A 871 -37.69 54.53 1.72
CA ASN A 871 -37.49 54.86 0.30
C ASN A 871 -36.52 56.04 -0.03
N HIS A 872 -35.96 56.10 -1.26
CA HIS A 872 -36.09 57.22 -2.25
C HIS A 872 -35.12 57.16 -3.49
N ILE A 873 -35.70 57.12 -4.72
CA ILE A 873 -35.55 57.99 -5.95
C ILE A 873 -34.14 58.28 -6.61
N PRO A 874 -34.01 58.40 -7.98
CA PRO A 874 -32.81 58.17 -8.85
C PRO A 874 -32.10 59.51 -9.30
N PRO A 875 -31.27 59.69 -10.39
CA PRO A 875 -30.81 58.83 -11.53
C PRO A 875 -29.31 58.97 -12.00
N THR A 876 -28.98 58.38 -13.17
CA THR A 876 -27.79 58.54 -14.07
C THR A 876 -26.52 57.72 -13.73
N THR A 877 -25.72 57.10 -14.63
CA THR A 877 -25.67 56.91 -16.10
C THR A 877 -24.54 55.88 -16.45
N TYR A 878 -24.66 55.22 -17.62
CA TYR A 878 -23.61 54.62 -18.48
C TYR A 878 -22.69 53.48 -17.95
N ASN A 879 -22.88 52.23 -18.42
CA ASN A 879 -22.32 51.66 -19.68
C ASN A 879 -22.18 50.11 -19.64
N ASN A 880 -23.06 49.44 -20.42
CA ASN A 880 -22.74 48.42 -21.46
C ASN A 880 -22.12 47.01 -21.10
N PRO A 881 -22.32 45.97 -21.96
CA PRO A 881 -23.40 45.00 -21.71
C PRO A 881 -23.05 43.50 -22.02
N THR A 882 -24.10 42.65 -21.95
CA THR A 882 -24.40 41.41 -22.72
C THR A 882 -23.72 40.09 -22.36
N PHE A 883 -24.35 38.88 -22.37
CA PHE A 883 -25.71 38.33 -22.59
C PHE A 883 -25.66 36.92 -21.95
N ALA A 884 -26.41 36.56 -20.87
CA ALA A 884 -27.77 35.98 -20.83
C ALA A 884 -28.01 34.85 -21.85
N ASN A 885 -28.08 33.58 -21.43
CA ASN A 885 -29.24 32.84 -20.88
C ASN A 885 -29.80 31.86 -21.94
N SER A 886 -29.79 30.56 -21.66
CA SER A 886 -30.89 29.75 -21.08
C SER A 886 -31.55 28.95 -22.21
N SER A 887 -31.26 27.66 -22.31
CA SER A 887 -32.14 26.57 -21.86
C SER A 887 -33.51 26.57 -22.55
N GLU A 888 -33.80 25.55 -23.37
CA GLU A 888 -34.73 24.47 -23.03
C GLU A 888 -35.20 23.68 -24.27
N ALA A 889 -35.45 22.39 -24.01
CA ALA A 889 -36.53 21.56 -24.52
C ALA A 889 -36.50 20.97 -25.95
N ASN A 890 -36.46 19.63 -25.92
CA ASN A 890 -37.42 18.68 -26.50
C ASN A 890 -37.47 18.35 -28.00
N ASN A 891 -37.34 17.03 -28.19
CA ASN A 891 -38.24 16.12 -28.91
C ASN A 891 -38.16 15.95 -30.43
N ASN A 892 -37.86 14.68 -30.73
CA ASN A 892 -38.61 13.76 -31.57
C ASN A 892 -38.51 13.87 -33.09
N ASP A 893 -38.03 12.72 -33.60
CA ASP A 893 -38.65 11.90 -34.63
C ASP A 893 -38.50 12.28 -36.10
N LYS A 894 -37.91 11.29 -36.78
CA LYS A 894 -38.36 10.61 -38.01
C LYS A 894 -37.54 10.87 -39.27
N ASP A 895 -37.17 9.72 -39.83
CA ASP A 895 -37.02 9.40 -41.25
C ASP A 895 -35.84 10.08 -41.98
N ASN A 896 -35.05 9.43 -42.83
CA ASN A 896 -35.25 8.23 -43.61
C ASN A 896 -33.88 7.68 -44.08
N ASN A 897 -33.82 6.36 -44.21
CA ASN A 897 -33.20 5.54 -45.27
C ASN A 897 -31.74 5.74 -45.76
N MET A 898 -31.07 4.58 -45.86
CA MET A 898 -30.23 4.09 -46.98
C MET A 898 -29.03 4.97 -47.41
N ASP A 899 -27.81 4.48 -47.61
CA ASP A 899 -27.44 3.17 -48.11
C ASP A 899 -25.98 2.85 -47.79
N LYS A 900 -25.70 1.55 -47.86
CA LYS A 900 -24.40 0.95 -48.13
C LYS A 900 -23.59 1.77 -49.14
N THR A 901 -22.31 2.02 -48.88
CA THR A 901 -21.19 1.34 -49.55
C THR A 901 -19.85 2.08 -49.33
N ASN A 902 -18.85 1.28 -48.97
CA ASN A 902 -17.44 1.33 -49.41
C ASN A 902 -16.87 2.67 -49.88
N PHE A 903 -15.94 3.23 -49.11
CA PHE A 903 -14.50 3.16 -49.38
C PHE A 903 -13.69 3.39 -48.10
#